data_AF-A0A1I0L426-F1
#
_entry.id   AF-A0A1I0L426-F1
#
_cell.length_a   1.000
_cell.length_b   1.000
_cell.length_c   1.000
_cell.angle_alpha   90.00
_cell.angle_beta   90.00
_cell.angle_gamma   90.00
#
_symmetry.space_group_name_H-M   'P 1'
#
loop_
_entity.id
_entity.type
_entity.pdbx_description
1 polymer ?
#
loop_
_entity_poly.entity_id
_entity_poly.type
_entity_poly.pdbx_seq_one_letter_code
_entity_poly.pdbx_strand_id
1 'polypeptide(L)'
;MALRGGRQVGYSERMGTNHEGVAIQIHFEQSARANAWRRGRLAEAGQSVQAVIDGLKARPLCDASIFSNPVELAIALPAGEADAAGKLLMALAASAGEKGAHAEVARFALEGAVTCWVWEARKRQLAQRPPESRDVKGDYKLAQRALRELVRIKAPPEAATPAGALACPCGASVDANATRCPGCRQSFTEPLGVKTAPGDAASARHGREHLQKRGVALEGTDSNPVTLVRPRGAREWLEAQEVLTRAGFTLLDAQELRRRVSLLQEAASWPQKYPIGEPNQTPGAWIDALLRSVDVRTRATLEKLGRDCRETLLELAGGLRHPEPGWAAAASLAGVALEEFSGVEAQAAFSVILRIASPKARAKLVLSEFEEHIGFMALAQLAPDLLKPQERKEYLSGLEGEALGSVSQVGRWLDAVQRVEGISLAQALQQALKMGTRPDAAETSPGLFLLVERVVDWAVEPSVIPHLPPLEEAGLVSALEALSRKGFPPALSKRLRAADKAVPPYGLKQLPAWAFAPVQAVKPTLKCPECRASMKPKAALNVPLLTPKLGSRTIQIYECEACAAEEPTVEHVHITLGPGGQGKPSTPKAFEDAPDAEAAARELPEGFVWRRYTQWLEDAGLSRTRGIQLGGYPHGVYSEEPLIRLSCRHTPMLLQFEPSALGMQLPNIRVATAVCLSPGCKRSGVAEQPVTY
;
A
#
# COMPACT_ATOMS: atom_id res chain seq x y z
N MET A 1 -10.28 -73.48 0.97
CA MET A 1 -8.82 -73.48 1.19
C MET A 1 -8.40 -72.02 1.39
N ALA A 2 -7.88 -71.53 2.53
CA ALA A 2 -6.78 -72.02 3.40
C ALA A 2 -5.41 -71.82 2.70
N LEU A 3 -4.39 -71.09 3.19
CA LEU A 3 -4.11 -70.34 4.46
C LEU A 3 -3.23 -69.09 4.14
N ARG A 4 -3.32 -67.95 4.85
CA ARG A 4 -2.47 -67.49 6.00
C ARG A 4 -0.98 -67.95 5.93
N GLY A 5 0.05 -67.14 6.22
CA GLY A 5 0.17 -65.75 6.70
C GLY A 5 1.42 -65.62 7.62
N GLY A 6 2.15 -64.49 7.64
CA GLY A 6 3.36 -64.38 8.49
C GLY A 6 4.07 -63.02 8.51
N ARG A 7 4.00 -62.34 9.66
CA ARG A 7 4.68 -61.07 10.00
C ARG A 7 6.20 -61.12 9.82
N GLN A 8 6.80 -60.03 9.33
CA GLN A 8 8.15 -59.63 9.72
C GLN A 8 8.05 -58.62 10.87
N VAL A 9 8.80 -58.87 11.95
CA VAL A 9 8.89 -57.99 13.13
C VAL A 9 10.17 -57.18 13.00
N GLY A 10 10.06 -55.85 12.95
CA GLY A 10 11.20 -54.94 13.05
C GLY A 10 11.58 -54.71 14.51
N TYR A 11 12.76 -55.20 14.91
CA TYR A 11 13.42 -54.90 16.20
C TYR A 11 14.62 -53.95 15.97
N SER A 12 15.18 -53.43 17.07
CA SER A 12 16.30 -52.46 17.19
C SER A 12 15.85 -51.00 17.06
N GLU A 13 15.62 -50.29 18.17
CA GLU A 13 16.63 -49.81 19.14
C GLU A 13 17.69 -48.90 18.50
N ARG A 14 17.60 -47.61 18.85
CA ARG A 14 18.71 -46.66 19.03
C ARG A 14 18.39 -45.76 20.22
N MET A 15 18.39 -46.33 21.42
CA MET A 15 18.59 -45.53 22.62
C MET A 15 20.10 -45.44 22.83
N GLY A 16 20.66 -44.23 22.71
CA GLY A 16 22.06 -44.00 23.01
C GLY A 16 22.32 -44.36 24.46
N THR A 17 22.97 -45.51 24.69
CA THR A 17 23.38 -45.89 26.05
C THR A 17 24.39 -44.87 26.55
N ASN A 18 24.15 -44.26 27.72
CA ASN A 18 25.04 -43.27 28.35
C ASN A 18 26.36 -43.89 28.87
N HIS A 19 26.81 -44.99 28.26
CA HIS A 19 27.95 -45.80 28.66
C HIS A 19 28.92 -45.97 27.50
N GLU A 20 30.20 -45.84 27.80
CA GLU A 20 31.30 -46.15 26.89
C GLU A 20 32.06 -47.37 27.39
N GLY A 21 32.54 -48.19 26.46
CA GLY A 21 33.49 -49.25 26.74
C GLY A 21 34.92 -48.73 26.60
N VAL A 22 35.76 -49.09 27.56
CA VAL A 22 37.21 -48.89 27.50
C VAL A 22 37.89 -50.22 27.80
N ALA A 23 38.86 -50.59 26.98
CA ALA A 23 39.59 -51.84 27.09
C ALA A 23 41.09 -51.61 26.96
N ILE A 24 41.88 -52.53 27.53
CA ILE A 24 43.34 -52.57 27.40
C ILE A 24 43.81 -54.02 27.26
N GLN A 25 44.79 -54.23 26.37
CA GLN A 25 45.53 -55.49 26.23
C GLN A 25 47.03 -55.19 26.41
N ILE A 26 47.71 -55.93 27.29
CA ILE A 26 49.15 -55.77 27.56
C ILE A 26 49.84 -57.12 27.46
N HIS A 27 50.78 -57.24 26.52
CA HIS A 27 51.53 -58.46 26.26
C HIS A 27 53.01 -58.28 26.61
N PHE A 28 53.50 -59.06 27.57
CA PHE A 28 54.93 -59.13 27.92
C PHE A 28 55.57 -60.38 27.31
N GLU A 29 56.70 -60.24 26.62
CA GLU A 29 57.48 -61.38 26.11
C GLU A 29 58.07 -62.27 27.23
N GLN A 30 58.17 -61.74 28.45
CA GLN A 30 58.76 -62.43 29.60
C GLN A 30 57.96 -62.18 30.88
N SER A 31 57.50 -63.25 31.55
CA SER A 31 56.71 -63.17 32.79
C SER A 31 57.41 -62.41 33.93
N ALA A 32 58.75 -62.43 33.95
CA ALA A 32 59.54 -61.64 34.91
C ALA A 32 59.31 -60.13 34.76
N ARG A 33 59.16 -59.63 33.52
CA ARG A 33 58.88 -58.20 33.25
C ARG A 33 57.45 -57.83 33.66
N ALA A 34 56.48 -58.70 33.43
CA ALA A 34 55.10 -58.53 33.92
C ALA A 34 55.06 -58.42 35.46
N ASN A 35 55.79 -59.30 36.16
CA ASN A 35 55.88 -59.30 37.63
C ASN A 35 56.68 -58.11 38.20
N ALA A 36 57.60 -57.52 37.42
CA ALA A 36 58.28 -56.27 37.77
C ALA A 36 57.34 -55.06 37.57
N TRP A 37 56.59 -55.02 36.46
CA TRP A 37 55.61 -53.98 36.17
C TRP A 37 54.48 -53.93 37.21
N ARG A 38 53.86 -55.07 37.57
CA ARG A 38 52.79 -55.13 38.59
C ARG A 38 53.22 -54.62 39.96
N ARG A 39 54.49 -54.77 40.33
CA ARG A 39 55.10 -54.27 41.57
C ARG A 39 55.56 -52.82 41.47
N GLY A 40 55.51 -52.21 40.29
CA GLY A 40 55.83 -50.80 40.07
C GLY A 40 54.74 -49.85 40.59
N ARG A 41 55.05 -48.55 40.56
CA ARG A 41 54.09 -47.46 40.79
C ARG A 41 53.86 -46.69 39.50
N LEU A 42 52.65 -46.18 39.32
CA LEU A 42 52.35 -45.23 38.26
C LEU A 42 52.80 -43.83 38.69
N ALA A 43 53.62 -43.18 37.86
CA ALA A 43 54.25 -41.90 38.18
C ALA A 43 53.23 -40.78 38.49
N GLU A 44 52.09 -40.79 37.79
CA GLU A 44 51.07 -39.73 37.87
C GLU A 44 50.03 -39.94 38.99
N ALA A 45 49.92 -41.16 39.54
CA ALA A 45 48.86 -41.53 40.49
C ALA A 45 49.37 -41.89 41.90
N GLY A 46 50.68 -42.07 42.10
CA GLY A 46 51.30 -42.43 43.38
C GLY A 46 51.01 -43.86 43.89
N GLN A 47 49.96 -44.50 43.37
CA GLN A 47 49.52 -45.87 43.68
C GLN A 47 50.37 -46.93 42.98
N SER A 48 50.35 -48.16 43.50
CA SER A 48 50.94 -49.31 42.81
C SER A 48 50.09 -49.74 41.61
N VAL A 49 50.74 -50.27 40.58
CA VAL A 49 50.06 -50.82 39.38
C VAL A 49 49.01 -51.87 39.80
N GLN A 50 49.34 -52.72 40.76
CA GLN A 50 48.41 -53.71 41.31
C GLN A 50 47.17 -53.08 41.98
N ALA A 51 47.33 -52.02 42.79
CA ALA A 51 46.20 -51.34 43.45
C ALA A 51 45.26 -50.67 42.44
N VAL A 52 45.79 -50.07 41.37
CA VAL A 52 44.98 -49.49 40.29
C VAL A 52 44.21 -50.59 39.54
N ILE A 53 44.87 -51.71 39.24
CA ILE A 53 44.24 -52.87 38.59
C ILE A 53 43.12 -53.47 39.47
N ASP A 54 43.34 -53.61 40.78
CA ASP A 54 42.33 -54.16 41.69
C ASP A 54 41.18 -53.17 41.96
N GLY A 55 41.46 -51.86 42.01
CA GLY A 55 40.43 -50.82 42.07
C GLY A 55 39.58 -50.73 40.80
N LEU A 56 40.13 -51.07 39.63
CA LEU A 56 39.36 -51.21 38.39
C LEU A 56 38.50 -52.50 38.39
N LYS A 57 39.01 -53.62 38.93
CA LYS A 57 38.23 -54.86 39.09
C LYS A 57 37.06 -54.74 40.06
N ALA A 58 37.22 -53.96 41.13
CA ALA A 58 36.18 -53.74 42.12
C ALA A 58 34.96 -52.96 41.58
N ARG A 59 35.02 -52.44 40.34
CA ARG A 59 33.89 -51.77 39.68
C ARG A 59 32.86 -52.80 39.19
N PRO A 60 31.55 -52.56 39.36
CA PRO A 60 30.50 -53.57 39.15
C PRO A 60 30.37 -54.13 37.73
N LEU A 61 30.97 -53.49 36.73
CA LEU A 61 30.95 -53.88 35.32
C LEU A 61 32.28 -54.50 34.82
N CYS A 62 33.15 -54.97 35.72
CA CYS A 62 34.37 -55.65 35.34
C CYS A 62 34.16 -57.18 35.18
N ASP A 63 34.08 -57.65 33.94
CA ASP A 63 34.28 -59.08 33.62
C ASP A 63 35.75 -59.30 33.29
N ALA A 64 36.54 -59.52 34.35
CA ALA A 64 37.97 -59.76 34.28
C ALA A 64 38.27 -61.26 34.12
N SER A 65 38.34 -61.76 32.87
CA SER A 65 39.08 -62.98 32.56
C SER A 65 40.58 -62.74 32.75
N ILE A 66 41.10 -63.05 33.94
CA ILE A 66 42.52 -62.93 34.30
C ILE A 66 43.14 -64.33 34.41
N PHE A 67 44.48 -64.36 34.28
CA PHE A 67 45.37 -65.54 34.18
C PHE A 67 45.40 -66.12 32.75
N SER A 68 46.47 -66.01 31.97
CA SER A 68 47.80 -65.42 32.26
C SER A 68 48.53 -64.99 30.98
N ASN A 69 48.98 -63.73 30.91
CA ASN A 69 49.86 -63.15 29.88
C ASN A 69 49.42 -63.43 28.42
N PRO A 70 48.67 -62.54 27.76
CA PRO A 70 48.52 -61.10 28.05
C PRO A 70 47.63 -60.78 29.27
N VAL A 71 47.68 -59.51 29.70
CA VAL A 71 46.71 -58.91 30.61
C VAL A 71 45.66 -58.21 29.77
N GLU A 72 44.44 -58.71 29.82
CA GLU A 72 43.27 -58.09 29.17
C GLU A 72 42.32 -57.58 30.24
N LEU A 73 41.85 -56.35 30.07
CA LEU A 73 40.83 -55.73 30.92
C LEU A 73 39.87 -54.98 30.00
N ALA A 74 38.58 -55.29 30.07
CA ALA A 74 37.52 -54.58 29.38
C ALA A 74 36.49 -54.11 30.42
N ILE A 75 36.10 -52.84 30.35
CA ILE A 75 35.23 -52.19 31.35
C ILE A 75 34.24 -51.29 30.62
N ALA A 76 32.95 -51.38 30.98
CA ALA A 76 31.96 -50.39 30.58
C ALA A 76 31.71 -49.40 31.73
N LEU A 77 31.60 -48.11 31.41
CA LEU A 77 31.46 -47.01 32.39
C LEU A 77 30.52 -45.93 31.85
N PRO A 78 29.88 -45.12 32.71
CA PRO A 78 29.16 -43.94 32.27
C PRO A 78 30.07 -42.99 31.48
N ALA A 79 29.56 -42.34 30.45
CA ALA A 79 30.36 -41.49 29.55
C ALA A 79 31.15 -40.39 30.29
N GLY A 80 30.58 -39.83 31.37
CA GLY A 80 31.25 -38.84 32.23
C GLY A 80 32.45 -39.36 33.04
N GLU A 81 32.59 -40.68 33.20
CA GLU A 81 33.75 -41.32 33.83
C GLU A 81 34.78 -41.89 32.83
N ALA A 82 34.37 -42.08 31.56
CA ALA A 82 35.17 -42.76 30.55
C ALA A 82 36.50 -42.05 30.25
N ASP A 83 36.54 -40.71 30.32
CA ASP A 83 37.78 -39.93 30.19
C ASP A 83 38.78 -40.23 31.32
N ALA A 84 38.32 -40.34 32.56
CA ALA A 84 39.17 -40.58 33.73
C ALA A 84 39.71 -42.02 33.72
N ALA A 85 38.86 -43.00 33.42
CA ALA A 85 39.28 -44.39 33.25
C ALA A 85 40.20 -44.58 32.04
N GLY A 86 39.90 -43.92 30.91
CA GLY A 86 40.75 -43.91 29.72
C GLY A 86 42.16 -43.41 30.02
N LYS A 87 42.29 -42.30 30.77
CA LYS A 87 43.61 -41.80 31.24
C LYS A 87 44.35 -42.82 32.10
N LEU A 88 43.69 -43.47 33.05
CA LEU A 88 44.31 -44.51 33.90
C LEU A 88 44.76 -45.73 33.09
N LEU A 89 43.97 -46.18 32.10
CA LEU A 89 44.36 -47.27 31.21
C LEU A 89 45.52 -46.88 30.29
N MET A 90 45.53 -45.65 29.75
CA MET A 90 46.66 -45.13 28.98
C MET A 90 47.95 -45.05 29.82
N ALA A 91 47.87 -44.64 31.10
CA ALA A 91 49.01 -44.63 32.01
C ALA A 91 49.53 -46.06 32.32
N LEU A 92 48.65 -47.03 32.49
CA LEU A 92 49.02 -48.45 32.61
C LEU A 92 49.72 -48.97 31.35
N ALA A 93 49.22 -48.61 30.16
CA ALA A 93 49.79 -48.99 28.87
C ALA A 93 51.19 -48.40 28.66
N ALA A 94 51.37 -47.11 28.94
CA ALA A 94 52.67 -46.44 28.86
C ALA A 94 53.68 -47.05 29.83
N SER A 95 53.30 -47.25 31.10
CA SER A 95 54.15 -47.87 32.13
C SER A 95 54.53 -49.32 31.80
N ALA A 96 53.64 -50.10 31.17
CA ALA A 96 53.98 -51.43 30.67
C ALA A 96 54.94 -51.35 29.46
N GLY A 97 54.71 -50.38 28.58
CA GLY A 97 55.57 -50.06 27.44
C GLY A 97 57.02 -49.73 27.84
N GLU A 98 57.22 -48.98 28.94
CA GLU A 98 58.55 -48.74 29.53
C GLU A 98 59.26 -50.01 30.01
N LYS A 99 58.49 -51.05 30.36
CA LYS A 99 59.01 -52.38 30.72
C LYS A 99 59.09 -53.33 29.51
N GLY A 100 58.97 -52.80 28.30
CA GLY A 100 59.09 -53.55 27.05
C GLY A 100 57.90 -54.46 26.75
N ALA A 101 56.70 -54.09 27.21
CA ALA A 101 55.46 -54.71 26.74
C ALA A 101 54.98 -54.10 25.43
N HIS A 102 54.25 -54.89 24.65
CA HIS A 102 53.31 -54.36 23.67
C HIS A 102 52.01 -54.05 24.40
N ALA A 103 51.48 -52.83 24.27
CA ALA A 103 50.27 -52.40 24.97
C ALA A 103 49.33 -51.67 24.02
N GLU A 104 48.05 -52.00 24.12
CA GLU A 104 46.96 -51.50 23.28
C GLU A 104 45.82 -51.04 24.18
N VAL A 105 45.25 -49.87 23.91
CA VAL A 105 44.06 -49.34 24.60
C VAL A 105 43.00 -49.06 23.55
N ALA A 106 41.75 -49.44 23.80
CA ALA A 106 40.62 -49.10 22.94
C ALA A 106 39.54 -48.37 23.74
N ARG A 107 38.86 -47.43 23.09
CA ARG A 107 37.67 -46.75 23.60
C ARG A 107 36.61 -46.76 22.51
N PHE A 108 35.39 -47.05 22.90
CA PHE A 108 34.28 -47.21 21.98
C PHE A 108 32.96 -46.87 22.66
N ALA A 109 32.08 -46.15 21.96
CA ALA A 109 30.67 -46.15 22.30
C ALA A 109 30.14 -47.58 22.13
N LEU A 110 29.26 -48.05 23.02
CA LEU A 110 28.74 -49.42 22.94
C LEU A 110 27.88 -49.66 21.68
N GLU A 111 27.40 -48.60 21.04
CA GLU A 111 26.68 -48.60 19.76
C GLU A 111 27.36 -47.72 18.68
N GLY A 112 28.70 -47.74 18.60
CA GLY A 112 29.44 -46.89 17.66
C GLY A 112 30.75 -47.48 17.14
N ALA A 113 31.53 -46.65 16.44
CA ALA A 113 32.84 -47.04 15.92
C ALA A 113 33.87 -47.22 17.05
N VAL A 114 34.75 -48.21 16.89
CA VAL A 114 35.84 -48.49 17.83
C VAL A 114 37.06 -47.65 17.49
N THR A 115 37.65 -46.98 18.50
CA THR A 115 38.93 -46.29 18.38
C THR A 115 40.00 -47.02 19.18
N CYS A 116 41.12 -47.34 18.55
CA CYS A 116 42.26 -48.00 19.20
C CYS A 116 43.48 -47.08 19.25
N TRP A 117 44.29 -47.21 20.29
CA TRP A 117 45.62 -46.60 20.44
C TRP A 117 46.63 -47.69 20.81
N VAL A 118 47.74 -47.74 20.07
CA VAL A 118 48.81 -48.74 20.25
C VAL A 118 50.05 -48.03 20.76
N TRP A 119 50.76 -48.63 21.73
CA TRP A 119 52.02 -48.11 22.24
C TRP A 119 53.18 -48.37 21.27
N GLU A 120 53.70 -47.31 20.65
CA GLU A 120 54.85 -47.40 19.76
C GLU A 120 56.17 -47.37 20.56
N ALA A 121 56.69 -48.56 20.90
CA ALA A 121 57.93 -48.72 21.69
C ALA A 121 59.14 -47.91 21.17
N ARG A 122 59.25 -47.72 19.84
CA ARG A 122 60.32 -46.89 19.22
C ARG A 122 60.17 -45.39 19.48
N LYS A 123 58.94 -44.88 19.60
CA LYS A 123 58.65 -43.45 19.82
C LYS A 123 58.28 -43.14 21.28
N ARG A 124 58.07 -44.16 22.12
CA ARG A 124 57.61 -44.04 23.51
C ARG A 124 56.33 -43.19 23.64
N GLN A 125 55.36 -43.43 22.76
CA GLN A 125 54.08 -42.73 22.73
C GLN A 125 52.95 -43.67 22.29
N LEU A 126 51.72 -43.33 22.64
CA LEU A 126 50.52 -43.93 22.07
C LEU A 126 50.25 -43.35 20.67
N ALA A 127 49.90 -44.20 19.71
CA ALA A 127 49.49 -43.81 18.37
C ALA A 127 48.10 -44.39 18.05
N GLN A 128 47.19 -43.54 17.56
CA GLN A 128 45.86 -43.99 17.15
C GLN A 128 45.96 -44.89 15.91
N ARG A 129 45.15 -45.97 15.90
CA ARG A 129 45.06 -46.96 14.82
C ARG A 129 43.61 -47.35 14.55
N PRO A 130 43.24 -47.66 13.30
CA PRO A 130 41.97 -48.32 13.01
C PRO A 130 41.97 -49.74 13.61
N PRO A 131 40.81 -50.28 14.05
CA PRO A 131 40.72 -51.61 14.66
C PRO A 131 41.24 -52.75 13.78
N GLU A 132 41.21 -52.60 12.45
CA GLU A 132 41.67 -53.58 11.46
C GLU A 132 43.17 -53.52 11.18
N SER A 133 43.93 -52.66 11.88
CA SER A 133 45.37 -52.50 11.63
C SER A 133 46.18 -53.70 12.12
N ARG A 134 47.22 -54.08 11.37
CA ARG A 134 48.04 -55.29 11.65
C ARG A 134 48.84 -55.19 12.97
N ASP A 135 49.02 -53.99 13.52
CA ASP A 135 49.66 -53.75 14.81
C ASP A 135 48.69 -53.76 16.01
N VAL A 136 47.38 -53.90 15.77
CA VAL A 136 46.33 -54.18 16.76
C VAL A 136 46.10 -55.68 16.81
N LYS A 137 46.20 -56.30 18.00
CA LYS A 137 46.04 -57.74 18.22
C LYS A 137 44.74 -58.11 18.91
N GLY A 138 44.11 -57.17 19.63
CA GLY A 138 42.84 -57.39 20.31
C GLY A 138 41.63 -57.29 19.38
N ASP A 139 40.70 -58.26 19.45
CA ASP A 139 39.38 -58.12 18.83
C ASP A 139 38.46 -57.26 19.72
N TYR A 140 38.65 -55.94 19.63
CA TYR A 140 37.85 -54.99 20.37
C TYR A 140 36.38 -54.92 19.92
N LYS A 141 36.01 -55.50 18.77
CA LYS A 141 34.60 -55.64 18.35
C LYS A 141 33.92 -56.76 19.14
N LEU A 142 34.62 -57.85 19.40
CA LEU A 142 34.15 -58.89 20.33
C LEU A 142 34.01 -58.34 21.76
N ALA A 143 35.01 -57.59 22.24
CA ALA A 143 34.96 -56.93 23.55
C ALA A 143 33.80 -55.92 23.66
N GLN A 144 33.55 -55.12 22.61
CA GLN A 144 32.42 -54.20 22.52
C GLN A 144 31.08 -54.94 22.61
N ARG A 145 30.93 -56.06 21.88
CA ARG A 145 29.70 -56.87 21.92
C ARG A 145 29.48 -57.50 23.31
N ALA A 146 30.54 -58.02 23.93
CA ALA A 146 30.46 -58.59 25.27
C ALA A 146 30.10 -57.53 26.33
N LEU A 147 30.74 -56.35 26.29
CA LEU A 147 30.41 -55.25 27.19
C LEU A 147 29.00 -54.69 26.96
N ARG A 148 28.50 -54.65 25.71
CA ARG A 148 27.11 -54.25 25.43
C ARG A 148 26.11 -55.20 26.09
N GLU A 149 26.32 -56.50 25.98
CA GLU A 149 25.44 -57.49 26.62
C GLU A 149 25.57 -57.48 28.15
N LEU A 150 26.79 -57.27 28.69
CA LEU A 150 27.01 -57.11 30.13
C LEU A 150 26.36 -55.85 30.70
N VAL A 151 26.42 -54.73 29.99
CA VAL A 151 25.67 -53.51 30.36
C VAL A 151 24.17 -53.76 30.29
N ARG A 152 23.69 -54.51 29.29
CA ARG A 152 22.27 -54.91 29.21
C ARG A 152 21.81 -55.79 30.38
N ILE A 153 22.70 -56.63 30.92
CA ILE A 153 22.43 -57.53 32.05
C ILE A 153 22.61 -56.85 33.42
N LYS A 154 23.61 -55.97 33.56
CA LYS A 154 24.02 -55.37 34.84
C LYS A 154 23.63 -53.91 35.03
N ALA A 155 23.26 -53.17 33.99
CA ALA A 155 22.53 -51.92 34.20
C ALA A 155 21.20 -52.28 34.86
N PRO A 156 20.81 -51.63 35.98
CA PRO A 156 19.46 -51.79 36.47
C PRO A 156 18.49 -51.38 35.35
N PRO A 157 17.29 -51.99 35.26
CA PRO A 157 16.23 -51.37 34.45
C PRO A 157 16.13 -49.91 34.89
N GLU A 158 15.96 -48.99 33.93
CA GLU A 158 15.88 -47.55 34.18
C GLU A 158 15.12 -47.32 35.48
N ALA A 159 15.80 -46.77 36.49
CA ALA A 159 15.27 -46.71 37.84
C ALA A 159 13.91 -46.04 37.76
N ALA A 160 12.85 -46.85 37.93
CA ALA A 160 11.54 -46.46 37.45
C ALA A 160 11.17 -45.15 38.11
N THR A 161 11.15 -44.07 37.33
CA THR A 161 10.45 -42.86 37.71
C THR A 161 9.05 -43.33 38.09
N PRO A 162 8.67 -43.27 39.38
CA PRO A 162 7.58 -44.06 39.93
C PRO A 162 6.35 -43.89 39.05
N ALA A 163 5.88 -45.01 38.47
CA ALA A 163 5.24 -45.08 37.16
C ALA A 163 4.41 -43.83 36.79
N GLY A 164 5.06 -42.88 36.10
CA GLY A 164 4.47 -41.57 35.77
C GLY A 164 5.24 -40.33 36.23
N ALA A 165 6.31 -40.46 37.02
CA ALA A 165 7.21 -39.33 37.27
C ALA A 165 8.03 -38.99 36.00
N LEU A 166 8.26 -37.69 35.79
CA LEU A 166 8.94 -37.16 34.62
C LEU A 166 10.35 -36.70 35.01
N ALA A 167 11.25 -36.62 34.03
CA ALA A 167 12.57 -36.03 34.22
C ALA A 167 12.65 -34.67 33.52
N CYS A 168 12.99 -33.62 34.28
CA CYS A 168 13.37 -32.33 33.72
C CYS A 168 14.74 -32.45 33.02
N PRO A 169 15.05 -31.66 31.97
CA PRO A 169 16.38 -31.65 31.34
C PRO A 169 17.58 -31.43 32.26
N CYS A 170 17.38 -30.90 33.48
CA CYS A 170 18.42 -30.79 34.51
C CYS A 170 18.64 -32.08 35.34
N GLY A 171 17.93 -33.18 35.04
CA GLY A 171 18.00 -34.45 35.77
C GLY A 171 17.09 -34.56 37.01
N ALA A 172 16.40 -33.49 37.40
CA ALA A 172 15.46 -33.53 38.52
C ALA A 172 14.15 -34.25 38.16
N SER A 173 13.67 -35.10 39.09
CA SER A 173 12.34 -35.72 39.02
C SER A 173 11.24 -34.68 39.23
N VAL A 174 10.15 -34.78 38.47
CA VAL A 174 9.01 -33.85 38.48
C VAL A 174 7.68 -34.58 38.31
N ASP A 175 6.68 -34.19 39.11
CA ASP A 175 5.31 -34.69 38.99
C ASP A 175 4.68 -34.23 37.66
N ALA A 176 3.78 -35.04 37.11
CA ALA A 176 3.14 -34.78 35.80
C ALA A 176 2.50 -33.38 35.68
N ASN A 177 1.95 -32.86 36.78
CA ASN A 177 1.27 -31.56 36.85
C ASN A 177 2.12 -30.48 37.52
N ALA A 178 3.41 -30.72 37.76
CA ALA A 178 4.29 -29.71 38.34
C ALA A 178 4.37 -28.47 37.43
N THR A 179 4.22 -27.29 38.01
CA THR A 179 4.32 -26.01 37.27
C THR A 179 5.74 -25.48 37.19
N ARG A 180 6.64 -25.94 38.07
CA ARG A 180 8.08 -25.63 38.06
C ARG A 180 8.93 -26.83 38.44
N CYS A 181 10.16 -26.87 37.92
CA CYS A 181 11.16 -27.85 38.32
C CYS A 181 11.73 -27.53 39.72
N PRO A 182 11.83 -28.51 40.64
CA PRO A 182 12.41 -28.29 41.97
C PRO A 182 13.93 -28.05 41.92
N GLY A 183 14.63 -28.60 40.91
CA GLY A 183 16.07 -28.42 40.72
C GLY A 183 16.43 -27.08 40.07
N CYS A 184 16.16 -26.92 38.77
CA CYS A 184 16.55 -25.74 38.00
C CYS A 184 15.54 -24.57 38.03
N ARG A 185 14.41 -24.70 38.73
CA ARG A 185 13.30 -23.71 38.80
C ARG A 185 12.63 -23.34 37.48
N GLN A 186 12.96 -24.04 36.38
CA GLN A 186 12.33 -23.88 35.07
C GLN A 186 10.82 -24.03 35.17
N SER A 187 10.09 -23.14 34.49
CA SER A 187 8.63 -23.16 34.41
C SER A 187 8.16 -24.14 33.33
N PHE A 188 7.18 -24.99 33.68
CA PHE A 188 6.51 -25.90 32.75
C PHE A 188 5.16 -25.37 32.25
N THR A 189 4.73 -24.21 32.75
CA THR A 189 3.58 -23.46 32.21
C THR A 189 4.04 -22.27 31.36
N GLU A 190 5.35 -22.09 31.16
CA GLU A 190 5.86 -21.16 30.15
C GLU A 190 5.61 -21.72 28.74
N PRO A 191 4.98 -20.95 27.83
CA PRO A 191 4.70 -21.40 26.47
C PRO A 191 5.98 -21.74 25.69
N LEU A 192 5.88 -22.75 24.83
CA LEU A 192 6.95 -23.14 23.92
C LEU A 192 6.70 -22.55 22.54
N GLY A 193 7.52 -21.57 22.16
CA GLY A 193 7.56 -21.03 20.79
C GLY A 193 8.46 -21.87 19.89
N VAL A 194 8.07 -22.02 18.63
CA VAL A 194 8.90 -22.62 17.57
C VAL A 194 9.70 -21.53 16.88
N LYS A 195 11.02 -21.68 16.75
CA LYS A 195 11.89 -20.80 15.97
C LYS A 195 11.80 -21.11 14.48
N THR A 196 12.05 -22.36 14.12
CA THR A 196 12.03 -22.84 12.73
C THR A 196 11.31 -24.17 12.66
N ALA A 197 10.49 -24.32 11.62
CA ALA A 197 9.92 -25.61 11.23
C ALA A 197 10.94 -26.43 10.42
N PRO A 198 10.85 -27.77 10.42
CA PRO A 198 11.64 -28.59 9.50
C PRO A 198 11.27 -28.28 8.04
N GLY A 199 12.21 -28.44 7.12
CA GLY A 199 11.97 -28.28 5.68
C GLY A 199 11.08 -29.36 5.06
N ASP A 200 10.85 -30.46 5.77
CA ASP A 200 9.90 -31.51 5.39
C ASP A 200 8.53 -31.30 6.06
N ALA A 201 7.51 -31.03 5.23
CA ALA A 201 6.14 -30.87 5.67
C ALA A 201 5.52 -32.15 6.28
N ALA A 202 5.99 -33.35 5.89
CA ALA A 202 5.48 -34.61 6.45
C ALA A 202 5.91 -34.78 7.92
N SER A 203 7.17 -34.49 8.25
CA SER A 203 7.70 -34.44 9.62
C SER A 203 7.00 -33.38 10.48
N ALA A 204 6.80 -32.16 9.94
CA ALA A 204 6.05 -31.10 10.62
C ALA A 204 4.62 -31.53 10.98
N ARG A 205 3.91 -32.13 10.02
CA ARG A 205 2.56 -32.66 10.20
C ARG A 205 2.52 -33.81 11.21
N HIS A 206 3.48 -34.72 11.18
CA HIS A 206 3.54 -35.85 12.12
C HIS A 206 3.70 -35.35 13.57
N GLY A 207 4.54 -34.35 13.81
CA GLY A 207 4.68 -33.69 15.11
C GLY A 207 3.35 -33.07 15.61
N ARG A 208 2.65 -32.31 14.75
CA ARG A 208 1.32 -31.73 15.05
C ARG A 208 0.31 -32.82 15.41
N GLU A 209 0.16 -33.85 14.58
CA GLU A 209 -0.80 -34.93 14.80
C GLU A 209 -0.49 -35.73 16.09
N HIS A 210 0.79 -35.93 16.43
CA HIS A 210 1.17 -36.62 17.66
C HIS A 210 0.75 -35.82 18.90
N LEU A 211 1.00 -34.50 18.92
CA LEU A 211 0.62 -33.63 20.04
C LEU A 211 -0.90 -33.49 20.18
N GLN A 212 -1.63 -33.37 19.07
CA GLN A 212 -3.09 -33.35 19.08
C GLN A 212 -3.69 -34.66 19.64
N LYS A 213 -3.16 -35.83 19.25
CA LYS A 213 -3.56 -37.15 19.79
C LYS A 213 -3.29 -37.28 21.30
N ARG A 214 -2.42 -36.44 21.87
CA ARG A 214 -2.10 -36.39 23.30
C ARG A 214 -2.89 -35.33 24.07
N GLY A 215 -3.73 -34.54 23.39
CA GLY A 215 -4.55 -33.49 24.02
C GLY A 215 -3.79 -32.19 24.34
N VAL A 216 -2.56 -32.04 23.85
CA VAL A 216 -1.76 -30.82 24.05
C VAL A 216 -2.36 -29.68 23.22
N ALA A 217 -2.56 -28.51 23.84
CA ALA A 217 -3.09 -27.34 23.16
C ALA A 217 -2.05 -26.68 22.24
N LEU A 218 -2.36 -26.63 20.95
CA LEU A 218 -1.52 -26.06 19.89
C LEU A 218 -2.21 -24.85 19.27
N GLU A 219 -1.43 -23.82 18.93
CA GLU A 219 -1.89 -22.71 18.10
C GLU A 219 -1.10 -22.64 16.79
N GLY A 220 -1.79 -22.22 15.72
CA GLY A 220 -1.29 -22.12 14.35
C GLY A 220 -2.45 -22.13 13.36
N THR A 221 -2.24 -21.57 12.16
CA THR A 221 -3.17 -21.70 11.04
C THR A 221 -3.16 -23.14 10.50
N ASP A 222 -4.26 -23.58 9.88
CA ASP A 222 -4.46 -25.00 9.57
C ASP A 222 -3.47 -25.61 8.54
N SER A 223 -2.64 -24.80 7.87
CA SER A 223 -1.93 -25.16 6.63
C SER A 223 -0.56 -25.83 6.78
N ASN A 224 0.30 -25.42 7.72
CA ASN A 224 1.62 -26.02 7.95
C ASN A 224 2.04 -26.10 9.43
N PRO A 225 2.72 -25.11 10.08
CA PRO A 225 3.47 -25.44 11.28
C PRO A 225 2.72 -25.10 12.57
N VAL A 226 2.98 -25.92 13.60
CA VAL A 226 2.80 -25.50 14.99
C VAL A 226 3.74 -24.32 15.25
N THR A 227 3.22 -23.18 15.69
CA THR A 227 4.05 -22.02 16.06
C THR A 227 4.20 -21.91 17.57
N LEU A 228 3.14 -22.24 18.32
CA LEU A 228 3.09 -22.13 19.77
C LEU A 228 2.43 -23.36 20.41
N VAL A 229 3.00 -23.79 21.54
CA VAL A 229 2.38 -24.75 22.47
C VAL A 229 2.16 -24.09 23.81
N ARG A 230 0.97 -24.27 24.41
CA ARG A 230 0.61 -23.76 25.74
C ARG A 230 0.40 -24.92 26.74
N PRO A 231 1.49 -25.48 27.30
CA PRO A 231 1.42 -26.60 28.22
C PRO A 231 0.88 -26.20 29.59
N ARG A 232 0.14 -27.11 30.22
CA ARG A 232 -0.51 -26.93 31.54
C ARG A 232 0.34 -27.41 32.73
N GLY A 233 1.45 -28.10 32.46
CA GLY A 233 2.35 -28.65 33.47
C GLY A 233 3.46 -29.50 32.85
N ALA A 234 4.33 -30.05 33.70
CA ALA A 234 5.55 -30.77 33.30
C ALA A 234 5.33 -31.81 32.20
N ARG A 235 4.23 -32.58 32.25
CA ARG A 235 3.93 -33.60 31.24
C ARG A 235 3.81 -33.02 29.84
N GLU A 236 2.88 -32.09 29.66
CA GLU A 236 2.62 -31.48 28.35
C GLU A 236 3.84 -30.70 27.86
N TRP A 237 4.59 -30.06 28.77
CA TRP A 237 5.79 -29.30 28.42
C TRP A 237 6.93 -30.21 27.92
N LEU A 238 7.23 -31.29 28.65
CA LEU A 238 8.32 -32.23 28.30
C LEU A 238 7.95 -33.06 27.06
N GLU A 239 6.70 -33.52 26.96
CA GLU A 239 6.21 -34.27 25.79
C GLU A 239 6.19 -33.36 24.53
N ALA A 240 5.80 -32.10 24.66
CA ALA A 240 5.90 -31.12 23.57
C ALA A 240 7.36 -30.84 23.15
N GLN A 241 8.25 -30.62 24.12
CA GLN A 241 9.67 -30.39 23.83
C GLN A 241 10.28 -31.57 23.06
N GLU A 242 10.03 -32.80 23.52
CA GLU A 242 10.57 -34.02 22.92
C GLU A 242 10.00 -34.27 21.51
N VAL A 243 8.68 -34.21 21.35
CA VAL A 243 8.03 -34.49 20.05
C VAL A 243 8.42 -33.46 19.00
N LEU A 244 8.45 -32.16 19.34
CA LEU A 244 8.87 -31.11 18.41
C LEU A 244 10.35 -31.27 18.01
N THR A 245 11.24 -31.51 18.98
CA THR A 245 12.67 -31.72 18.70
C THR A 245 12.90 -32.96 17.83
N ARG A 246 12.20 -34.08 18.11
CA ARG A 246 12.27 -35.31 17.29
C ARG A 246 11.72 -35.11 15.87
N ALA A 247 10.69 -34.27 15.71
CA ALA A 247 10.14 -33.92 14.40
C ALA A 247 10.98 -32.86 13.64
N GLY A 248 12.13 -32.44 14.18
CA GLY A 248 13.07 -31.53 13.51
C GLY A 248 12.75 -30.04 13.66
N PHE A 249 11.88 -29.65 14.59
CA PHE A 249 11.64 -28.26 14.92
C PHE A 249 12.78 -27.71 15.82
N THR A 250 13.19 -26.46 15.58
CA THR A 250 14.03 -25.73 16.54
C THR A 250 13.11 -24.88 17.42
N LEU A 251 13.22 -25.01 18.74
CA LEU A 251 12.45 -24.20 19.70
C LEU A 251 13.09 -22.82 19.91
N LEU A 252 12.27 -21.84 20.25
CA LEU A 252 12.75 -20.54 20.73
C LEU A 252 13.26 -20.67 22.18
N ASP A 253 14.25 -19.84 22.50
CA ASP A 253 14.59 -19.59 23.90
C ASP A 253 13.47 -18.76 24.59
N ALA A 254 13.25 -19.02 25.88
CA ALA A 254 12.15 -18.40 26.63
C ALA A 254 12.37 -16.91 26.95
N GLN A 255 13.62 -16.44 26.99
CA GLN A 255 13.95 -15.02 27.11
C GLN A 255 13.76 -14.30 25.77
N GLU A 256 14.20 -14.91 24.66
CA GLU A 256 13.98 -14.38 23.30
C GLU A 256 12.47 -14.33 22.95
N LEU A 257 11.67 -15.30 23.40
CA LEU A 257 10.22 -15.30 23.16
C LEU A 257 9.56 -14.13 23.90
N ARG A 258 9.92 -13.92 25.17
CA ARG A 258 9.47 -12.77 25.97
C ARG A 258 9.91 -11.44 25.38
N ARG A 259 11.13 -11.37 24.83
CA ARG A 259 11.65 -10.19 24.12
C ARG A 259 10.78 -9.87 22.90
N ARG A 260 10.54 -10.83 22.00
CA ARG A 260 9.68 -10.65 20.81
C ARG A 260 8.24 -10.25 21.19
N VAL A 261 7.66 -10.85 22.23
CA VAL A 261 6.35 -10.45 22.77
C VAL A 261 6.36 -8.98 23.21
N SER A 262 7.38 -8.55 23.97
CA SER A 262 7.50 -7.16 24.43
C SER A 262 7.61 -6.17 23.27
N LEU A 263 8.37 -6.50 22.22
CA LEU A 263 8.52 -5.65 21.03
C LEU A 263 7.18 -5.47 20.29
N LEU A 264 6.41 -6.56 20.12
CA LEU A 264 5.09 -6.52 19.48
C LEU A 264 4.05 -5.78 20.33
N GLN A 265 4.05 -5.96 21.66
CA GLN A 265 3.15 -5.23 22.57
C GLN A 265 3.48 -3.74 22.64
N GLU A 266 4.77 -3.38 22.55
CA GLU A 266 5.17 -1.98 22.41
C GLU A 266 4.63 -1.40 21.10
N ALA A 267 4.84 -2.08 19.97
CA ALA A 267 4.37 -1.65 18.66
C ALA A 267 2.84 -1.53 18.57
N ALA A 268 2.10 -2.48 19.13
CA ALA A 268 0.64 -2.43 19.24
C ALA A 268 0.14 -1.24 20.07
N SER A 269 0.96 -0.67 20.96
CA SER A 269 0.63 0.53 21.73
C SER A 269 0.92 1.85 21.01
N TRP A 270 1.62 1.84 19.86
CA TRP A 270 1.99 3.06 19.15
C TRP A 270 0.79 3.89 18.66
N PRO A 271 -0.31 3.32 18.11
CA PRO A 271 -1.45 4.11 17.66
C PRO A 271 -2.08 4.99 18.75
N GLN A 272 -2.06 4.51 20.00
CA GLN A 272 -2.56 5.25 21.17
C GLN A 272 -1.54 6.26 21.72
N LYS A 273 -0.25 5.91 21.73
CA LYS A 273 0.84 6.78 22.26
C LYS A 273 1.25 7.89 21.30
N TYR A 274 1.09 7.65 20.00
CA TYR A 274 1.58 8.47 18.89
C TYR A 274 0.49 8.61 17.81
N PRO A 275 -0.66 9.23 18.13
CA PRO A 275 -1.80 9.30 17.21
C PRO A 275 -1.45 10.08 15.92
N ILE A 276 -2.03 9.63 14.81
CA ILE A 276 -1.88 10.20 13.46
C ILE A 276 -3.30 10.47 12.92
N GLY A 277 -3.68 11.74 12.81
CA GLY A 277 -5.05 12.10 12.42
C GLY A 277 -6.06 11.72 13.51
N GLU A 278 -7.10 10.98 13.13
CA GLU A 278 -8.10 10.47 14.08
C GLU A 278 -7.55 9.30 14.94
N PRO A 279 -8.22 8.93 16.05
CA PRO A 279 -7.79 7.85 16.92
C PRO A 279 -7.86 6.46 16.24
N ASN A 280 -6.78 6.07 15.56
CA ASN A 280 -6.67 4.76 14.91
C ASN A 280 -6.65 3.64 15.95
N GLN A 281 -7.60 2.70 15.84
CA GLN A 281 -7.78 1.62 16.80
C GLN A 281 -6.86 0.41 16.54
N THR A 282 -6.31 0.27 15.32
CA THR A 282 -5.41 -0.82 14.97
C THR A 282 -4.07 -0.32 14.39
N PRO A 283 -2.96 -1.04 14.61
CA PRO A 283 -1.68 -0.76 13.98
C PRO A 283 -1.71 -0.68 12.46
N GLY A 284 -2.46 -1.56 11.79
CA GLY A 284 -2.58 -1.54 10.33
C GLY A 284 -3.20 -0.24 9.81
N ALA A 285 -4.32 0.19 10.40
CA ALA A 285 -4.97 1.46 10.05
C ALA A 285 -4.08 2.68 10.35
N TRP A 286 -3.28 2.62 11.41
CA TRP A 286 -2.32 3.67 11.77
C TRP A 286 -1.14 3.75 10.79
N ILE A 287 -0.67 2.61 10.26
CA ILE A 287 0.34 2.53 9.19
C ILE A 287 -0.21 3.08 7.87
N ASP A 288 -1.43 2.68 7.48
CA ASP A 288 -2.11 3.22 6.29
C ASP A 288 -2.30 4.74 6.40
N ALA A 289 -2.71 5.25 7.57
CA ALA A 289 -2.84 6.69 7.82
C ALA A 289 -1.49 7.42 7.69
N LEU A 290 -0.41 6.87 8.22
CA LEU A 290 0.95 7.42 8.06
C LEU A 290 1.34 7.58 6.58
N LEU A 291 1.04 6.56 5.77
CA LEU A 291 1.41 6.53 4.35
C LEU A 291 0.48 7.34 3.44
N ARG A 292 -0.78 7.60 3.83
CA ARG A 292 -1.83 8.20 2.99
C ARG A 292 -2.30 9.59 3.44
N SER A 293 -2.49 9.83 4.74
CA SER A 293 -3.07 11.07 5.29
C SER A 293 -1.97 11.97 5.88
N VAL A 294 -1.14 12.48 4.98
CA VAL A 294 0.09 13.19 5.30
C VAL A 294 -0.17 14.66 5.67
N ASP A 295 -0.24 14.93 6.98
CA ASP A 295 -0.14 16.28 7.56
C ASP A 295 1.29 16.51 8.10
N VAL A 296 1.84 17.70 7.86
CA VAL A 296 3.10 18.19 8.44
C VAL A 296 3.06 18.15 9.97
N ARG A 297 1.89 18.32 10.60
CA ARG A 297 1.70 18.22 12.06
C ARG A 297 2.06 16.82 12.59
N THR A 298 1.88 15.77 11.78
CA THR A 298 2.22 14.38 12.13
C THR A 298 3.72 14.17 12.32
N ARG A 299 4.56 14.94 11.62
CA ARG A 299 6.02 14.77 11.62
C ARG A 299 6.63 14.79 13.02
N ALA A 300 6.25 15.74 13.88
CA ALA A 300 6.80 15.86 15.23
C ALA A 300 6.49 14.62 16.10
N THR A 301 5.32 14.00 15.89
CA THR A 301 4.93 12.75 16.52
C THR A 301 5.79 11.58 16.03
N LEU A 302 6.09 11.50 14.73
CA LEU A 302 6.97 10.48 14.15
C LEU A 302 8.44 10.65 14.55
N GLU A 303 8.94 11.89 14.61
CA GLU A 303 10.27 12.22 15.12
C GLU A 303 10.42 11.86 16.61
N LYS A 304 9.33 11.93 17.38
CA LYS A 304 9.31 11.44 18.77
C LYS A 304 9.32 9.90 18.80
N LEU A 305 8.37 9.25 18.12
CA LEU A 305 8.30 7.78 18.04
C LEU A 305 9.64 7.15 17.63
N GLY A 306 10.25 7.63 16.53
CA GLY A 306 11.51 7.08 16.02
C GLY A 306 12.74 7.41 16.87
N ARG A 307 12.63 8.28 17.87
CA ARG A 307 13.64 8.47 18.92
C ARG A 307 13.37 7.56 20.11
N ASP A 308 12.14 7.57 20.62
CA ASP A 308 11.73 6.88 21.85
C ASP A 308 11.72 5.34 21.65
N CYS A 309 11.32 4.86 20.47
CA CYS A 309 11.12 3.44 20.13
C CYS A 309 12.11 2.92 19.06
N ARG A 310 13.28 3.57 18.92
CA ARG A 310 14.21 3.33 17.80
C ARG A 310 14.71 1.89 17.67
N GLU A 311 15.08 1.28 18.79
CA GLU A 311 15.61 -0.09 18.81
C GLU A 311 14.51 -1.09 18.44
N THR A 312 13.31 -0.90 18.99
CA THR A 312 12.12 -1.69 18.66
C THR A 312 11.75 -1.62 17.17
N LEU A 313 11.80 -0.43 16.57
CA LEU A 313 11.61 -0.25 15.12
C LEU A 313 12.65 -1.02 14.28
N LEU A 314 13.92 -1.01 14.66
CA LEU A 314 14.98 -1.71 13.93
C LEU A 314 14.86 -3.23 14.02
N GLU A 315 14.52 -3.76 15.21
CA GLU A 315 14.28 -5.19 15.43
C GLU A 315 13.05 -5.69 14.65
N LEU A 316 11.96 -4.92 14.64
CA LEU A 316 10.74 -5.28 13.91
C LEU A 316 10.93 -5.20 12.38
N ALA A 317 11.59 -4.15 11.87
CA ALA A 317 11.89 -4.04 10.44
C ALA A 317 12.84 -5.14 9.94
N GLY A 318 13.80 -5.57 10.77
CA GLY A 318 14.66 -6.72 10.45
C GLY A 318 13.93 -8.06 10.56
N GLY A 319 13.16 -8.26 11.63
CA GLY A 319 12.58 -9.56 11.99
C GLY A 319 11.27 -9.91 11.28
N LEU A 320 10.44 -8.92 10.94
CA LEU A 320 9.09 -9.14 10.41
C LEU A 320 8.97 -9.15 8.89
N ARG A 321 10.03 -8.73 8.18
CA ARG A 321 10.04 -8.76 6.71
C ARG A 321 10.01 -10.17 6.13
N HIS A 322 10.66 -11.11 6.82
CA HIS A 322 10.61 -12.55 6.56
C HIS A 322 10.32 -13.25 7.88
N PRO A 323 9.06 -13.22 8.35
CA PRO A 323 8.74 -13.57 9.73
C PRO A 323 8.97 -15.06 9.97
N GLU A 324 10.04 -15.38 10.70
CA GLU A 324 10.25 -16.72 11.26
C GLU A 324 9.01 -17.17 12.07
N PRO A 325 8.70 -18.48 12.15
CA PRO A 325 7.66 -19.02 13.04
C PRO A 325 7.69 -18.46 14.47
N GLY A 326 8.86 -18.07 14.97
CA GLY A 326 9.04 -17.47 16.28
C GLY A 326 8.37 -16.11 16.47
N TRP A 327 8.20 -15.33 15.40
CA TRP A 327 7.43 -14.09 15.43
C TRP A 327 5.92 -14.35 15.46
N ALA A 328 5.42 -15.37 14.75
CA ALA A 328 4.03 -15.80 14.85
C ALA A 328 3.69 -16.35 16.25
N ALA A 329 4.62 -17.09 16.86
CA ALA A 329 4.49 -17.54 18.25
C ALA A 329 4.41 -16.36 19.24
N ALA A 330 5.25 -15.34 19.07
CA ALA A 330 5.23 -14.13 19.88
C ALA A 330 3.94 -13.31 19.67
N ALA A 331 3.45 -13.19 18.44
CA ALA A 331 2.21 -12.48 18.10
C ALA A 331 0.97 -13.11 18.75
N SER A 332 0.84 -14.44 18.68
CA SER A 332 -0.22 -15.19 19.37
C SER A 332 -0.19 -14.96 20.89
N LEU A 333 0.98 -14.94 21.52
CA LEU A 333 1.12 -14.65 22.95
C LEU A 333 0.85 -13.19 23.31
N ALA A 334 1.21 -12.26 22.42
CA ALA A 334 0.98 -10.84 22.61
C ALA A 334 -0.50 -10.46 22.44
N GLY A 335 -1.29 -11.29 21.73
CA GLY A 335 -2.65 -10.96 21.30
C GLY A 335 -2.68 -9.97 20.14
N VAL A 336 -1.63 -9.97 19.30
CA VAL A 336 -1.38 -8.98 18.24
C VAL A 336 -1.43 -9.66 16.87
N ALA A 337 -2.06 -9.03 15.88
CA ALA A 337 -2.08 -9.53 14.51
C ALA A 337 -0.73 -9.25 13.83
N LEU A 338 0.03 -10.30 13.52
CA LEU A 338 1.38 -10.17 12.93
C LEU A 338 1.34 -9.48 11.56
N GLU A 339 0.29 -9.74 10.79
CA GLU A 339 0.08 -9.27 9.41
C GLU A 339 0.12 -7.74 9.31
N GLU A 340 -0.33 -7.04 10.36
CA GLU A 340 -0.29 -5.57 10.46
C GLU A 340 1.13 -4.99 10.47
N PHE A 341 2.14 -5.80 10.77
CA PHE A 341 3.54 -5.38 10.92
C PHE A 341 4.50 -6.09 9.96
N SER A 342 4.09 -7.17 9.30
CA SER A 342 4.89 -7.91 8.30
C SER A 342 4.62 -7.50 6.85
N GLY A 343 3.58 -6.69 6.59
CA GLY A 343 3.23 -6.23 5.24
C GLY A 343 4.22 -5.23 4.63
N VAL A 344 4.11 -5.01 3.31
CA VAL A 344 4.93 -4.05 2.54
C VAL A 344 4.78 -2.64 3.11
N GLU A 345 3.55 -2.25 3.42
CA GLU A 345 3.16 -0.97 4.00
C GLU A 345 3.84 -0.76 5.35
N ALA A 346 3.90 -1.79 6.21
CA ALA A 346 4.58 -1.73 7.49
C ALA A 346 6.09 -1.49 7.33
N GLN A 347 6.75 -2.20 6.41
CA GLN A 347 8.19 -2.03 6.14
C GLN A 347 8.50 -0.64 5.55
N ALA A 348 7.65 -0.14 4.65
CA ALA A 348 7.73 1.22 4.13
C ALA A 348 7.56 2.27 5.25
N ALA A 349 6.57 2.10 6.13
CA ALA A 349 6.34 3.00 7.25
C ALA A 349 7.50 2.99 8.26
N PHE A 350 8.05 1.83 8.62
CA PHE A 350 9.24 1.75 9.49
C PHE A 350 10.44 2.49 8.90
N SER A 351 10.67 2.36 7.58
CA SER A 351 11.70 3.11 6.85
C SER A 351 11.48 4.62 6.94
N VAL A 352 10.25 5.09 6.72
CA VAL A 352 9.87 6.50 6.84
C VAL A 352 10.13 7.03 8.27
N ILE A 353 9.66 6.32 9.30
CA ILE A 353 9.83 6.72 10.72
C ILE A 353 11.32 6.82 11.09
N LEU A 354 12.12 5.80 10.73
CA LEU A 354 13.56 5.76 11.01
C LEU A 354 14.31 6.89 10.29
N ARG A 355 13.95 7.17 9.03
CA ARG A 355 14.57 8.22 8.22
C ARG A 355 14.20 9.62 8.70
N ILE A 356 12.97 9.81 9.20
CA ILE A 356 12.52 11.04 9.85
C ILE A 356 13.28 11.27 11.16
N ALA A 357 13.30 10.29 12.06
CA ALA A 357 13.90 10.46 13.39
C ALA A 357 15.44 10.47 13.39
N SER A 358 16.10 9.90 12.38
CA SER A 358 17.55 9.96 12.27
C SER A 358 18.05 10.01 10.81
N PRO A 359 18.00 11.19 10.15
CA PRO A 359 18.40 11.35 8.75
C PRO A 359 19.86 10.97 8.45
N LYS A 360 20.71 10.93 9.48
CA LYS A 360 22.13 10.54 9.39
C LYS A 360 22.39 9.07 9.73
N ALA A 361 21.44 8.37 10.36
CA ALA A 361 21.59 6.94 10.61
C ALA A 361 21.29 6.16 9.34
N ARG A 362 22.34 5.71 8.65
CA ARG A 362 22.24 4.66 7.64
C ARG A 362 21.94 3.31 8.31
N ALA A 363 20.72 3.16 8.82
CA ALA A 363 20.11 1.83 8.89
C ALA A 363 19.97 1.36 7.44
N LYS A 364 20.83 0.43 6.99
CA LYS A 364 20.68 -0.22 5.69
C LYS A 364 19.56 -1.26 5.80
N LEU A 365 18.33 -0.79 5.96
CA LEU A 365 17.17 -1.58 5.56
C LEU A 365 17.32 -1.80 4.05
N VAL A 366 17.54 -3.05 3.67
CA VAL A 366 17.44 -3.46 2.27
C VAL A 366 15.96 -3.55 1.98
N LEU A 367 15.44 -2.67 1.16
CA LEU A 367 14.05 -2.65 0.73
C LEU A 367 13.96 -3.16 -0.71
N SER A 368 12.77 -3.59 -1.12
CA SER A 368 12.43 -3.84 -2.52
C SER A 368 12.02 -2.54 -3.18
N GLU A 369 12.12 -2.46 -4.51
CA GLU A 369 11.77 -1.26 -5.28
C GLU A 369 10.35 -0.75 -4.95
N PHE A 370 9.41 -1.65 -4.64
CA PHE A 370 8.04 -1.31 -4.28
C PHE A 370 7.91 -0.76 -2.84
N GLU A 371 8.60 -1.36 -1.85
CA GLU A 371 8.70 -0.82 -0.48
C GLU A 371 9.41 0.55 -0.48
N GLU A 372 10.47 0.71 -1.28
CA GLU A 372 11.17 1.98 -1.46
C GLU A 372 10.27 3.04 -2.08
N HIS A 373 9.52 2.70 -3.13
CA HIS A 373 8.60 3.63 -3.79
C HIS A 373 7.49 4.13 -2.84
N ILE A 374 6.84 3.23 -2.10
CA ILE A 374 5.79 3.61 -1.13
C ILE A 374 6.37 4.52 -0.03
N GLY A 375 7.49 4.12 0.57
CA GLY A 375 8.14 4.91 1.62
C GLY A 375 8.65 6.26 1.10
N PHE A 376 9.16 6.32 -0.13
CA PHE A 376 9.58 7.54 -0.81
C PHE A 376 8.42 8.50 -1.04
N MET A 377 7.28 8.02 -1.54
CA MET A 377 6.10 8.87 -1.79
C MET A 377 5.54 9.45 -0.49
N ALA A 378 5.46 8.66 0.59
CA ALA A 378 5.05 9.14 1.91
C ALA A 378 6.04 10.16 2.48
N LEU A 379 7.35 9.91 2.36
CA LEU A 379 8.38 10.84 2.84
C LEU A 379 8.42 12.16 2.06
N ALA A 380 8.19 12.12 0.75
CA ALA A 380 8.12 13.30 -0.11
C ALA A 380 6.99 14.25 0.28
N GLN A 381 5.91 13.71 0.87
CA GLN A 381 4.82 14.49 1.43
C GLN A 381 5.11 14.93 2.88
N LEU A 382 5.63 14.03 3.75
CA LEU A 382 5.82 14.27 5.20
C LEU A 382 7.01 15.18 5.54
N ALA A 383 8.15 14.96 4.87
CA ALA A 383 9.43 15.58 5.20
C ALA A 383 10.31 15.72 3.93
N PRO A 384 9.87 16.50 2.93
CA PRO A 384 10.59 16.67 1.66
C PRO A 384 12.00 17.26 1.81
N ASP A 385 12.27 17.99 2.88
CA ASP A 385 13.60 18.45 3.27
C ASP A 385 14.60 17.30 3.50
N LEU A 386 14.11 16.11 3.86
CA LEU A 386 14.92 14.91 4.06
C LEU A 386 15.17 14.11 2.76
N LEU A 387 14.57 14.52 1.63
CA LEU A 387 14.90 13.97 0.31
C LEU A 387 16.25 14.49 -0.19
N LYS A 388 17.05 13.58 -0.77
CA LYS A 388 18.30 13.91 -1.48
C LYS A 388 18.00 14.78 -2.72
N PRO A 389 18.95 15.57 -3.24
CA PRO A 389 18.73 16.39 -4.43
C PRO A 389 18.27 15.59 -5.67
N GLN A 390 18.76 14.37 -5.86
CA GLN A 390 18.32 13.48 -6.94
C GLN A 390 16.87 13.00 -6.73
N GLU A 391 16.55 12.52 -5.53
CA GLU A 391 15.21 12.10 -5.11
C GLU A 391 14.16 13.21 -5.28
N ARG A 392 14.48 14.46 -4.93
CA ARG A 392 13.59 15.61 -5.17
C ARG A 392 13.33 15.83 -6.65
N LYS A 393 14.38 15.77 -7.47
CA LYS A 393 14.28 15.94 -8.92
C LYS A 393 13.45 14.83 -9.56
N GLU A 394 13.65 13.59 -9.12
CA GLU A 394 12.91 12.41 -9.59
C GLU A 394 11.42 12.50 -9.25
N TYR A 395 11.08 12.81 -7.99
CA TYR A 395 9.69 13.02 -7.55
C TYR A 395 8.99 14.13 -8.36
N LEU A 396 9.63 15.30 -8.46
CA LEU A 396 9.05 16.43 -9.18
C LEU A 396 8.94 16.17 -10.69
N SER A 397 9.91 15.48 -11.30
CA SER A 397 9.88 15.13 -12.73
C SER A 397 8.80 14.09 -13.06
N GLY A 398 8.49 13.16 -12.14
CA GLY A 398 7.38 12.22 -12.31
C GLY A 398 6.03 12.93 -12.31
N LEU A 399 5.79 13.77 -11.29
CA LEU A 399 4.56 14.57 -11.19
C LEU A 399 4.45 15.63 -12.28
N GLU A 400 5.58 16.19 -12.75
CA GLU A 400 5.61 17.09 -13.92
C GLU A 400 5.11 16.35 -15.16
N GLY A 401 5.58 15.11 -15.41
CA GLY A 401 5.09 14.27 -16.51
C GLY A 401 3.57 14.07 -16.51
N GLU A 402 2.98 13.80 -15.34
CA GLU A 402 1.52 13.69 -15.18
C GLU A 402 0.79 15.03 -15.40
N ALA A 403 1.32 16.12 -14.84
CA ALA A 403 0.76 17.48 -14.94
C ALA A 403 0.85 18.06 -16.36
N LEU A 404 1.88 17.71 -17.14
CA LEU A 404 1.99 18.04 -18.55
C LEU A 404 0.84 17.40 -19.35
N GLY A 405 0.45 16.17 -19.01
CA GLY A 405 -0.62 15.43 -19.69
C GLY A 405 -2.05 15.82 -19.30
N SER A 406 -2.29 16.35 -18.10
CA SER A 406 -3.65 16.69 -17.65
C SER A 406 -3.73 17.83 -16.65
N VAL A 407 -4.64 18.79 -16.91
CA VAL A 407 -4.94 19.92 -16.01
C VAL A 407 -5.44 19.47 -14.63
N SER A 408 -5.97 18.25 -14.50
CA SER A 408 -6.40 17.69 -13.21
C SER A 408 -5.23 17.31 -12.28
N GLN A 409 -4.05 17.00 -12.83
CA GLN A 409 -2.85 16.64 -12.05
C GLN A 409 -1.98 17.87 -11.73
N VAL A 410 -2.19 19.00 -12.41
CA VAL A 410 -1.45 20.26 -12.18
C VAL A 410 -1.57 20.74 -10.73
N GLY A 411 -2.72 20.57 -10.08
CA GLY A 411 -2.91 20.92 -8.67
C GLY A 411 -1.99 20.14 -7.73
N ARG A 412 -1.86 18.82 -7.93
CA ARG A 412 -0.94 17.94 -7.18
C ARG A 412 0.52 18.30 -7.41
N TRP A 413 0.89 18.60 -8.66
CA TRP A 413 2.27 19.01 -8.99
C TRP A 413 2.62 20.36 -8.35
N LEU A 414 1.73 21.36 -8.40
CA LEU A 414 1.95 22.66 -7.75
C LEU A 414 2.10 22.54 -6.22
N ASP A 415 1.25 21.73 -5.59
CA ASP A 415 1.31 21.37 -4.17
C ASP A 415 2.65 20.67 -3.80
N ALA A 416 3.08 19.72 -4.62
CA ALA A 416 4.38 19.05 -4.48
C ALA A 416 5.57 20.02 -4.65
N VAL A 417 5.58 20.87 -5.68
CA VAL A 417 6.62 21.89 -5.92
C VAL A 417 6.73 22.85 -4.73
N GLN A 418 5.59 23.35 -4.22
CA GLN A 418 5.56 24.20 -3.03
C GLN A 418 6.22 23.51 -1.82
N ARG A 419 5.86 22.25 -1.53
CA ARG A 419 6.43 21.49 -0.41
C ARG A 419 7.92 21.17 -0.60
N VAL A 420 8.34 20.78 -1.81
CA VAL A 420 9.68 20.21 -2.06
C VAL A 420 10.75 21.28 -2.31
N GLU A 421 10.40 22.37 -3.00
CA GLU A 421 11.30 23.51 -3.22
C GLU A 421 11.24 24.53 -2.07
N GLY A 422 10.21 24.46 -1.21
CA GLY A 422 10.01 25.42 -0.11
C GLY A 422 9.58 26.82 -0.59
N ILE A 423 8.94 26.90 -1.75
CA ILE A 423 8.51 28.16 -2.39
C ILE A 423 7.02 28.44 -2.15
N SER A 424 6.62 29.70 -2.27
CA SER A 424 5.20 30.06 -2.20
C SER A 424 4.42 29.53 -3.40
N LEU A 425 3.13 29.20 -3.21
CA LEU A 425 2.22 28.78 -4.30
C LEU A 425 2.21 29.79 -5.47
N ALA A 426 2.36 31.09 -5.20
CA ALA A 426 2.52 32.12 -6.22
C ALA A 426 3.78 31.90 -7.09
N GLN A 427 4.92 31.51 -6.49
CA GLN A 427 6.14 31.22 -7.25
C GLN A 427 6.00 29.92 -8.07
N ALA A 428 5.38 28.87 -7.51
CA ALA A 428 5.10 27.63 -8.23
C ALA A 428 4.17 27.88 -9.44
N LEU A 429 3.09 28.64 -9.24
CA LEU A 429 2.20 29.10 -10.32
C LEU A 429 2.96 29.94 -11.36
N GLN A 430 3.92 30.79 -10.96
CA GLN A 430 4.72 31.57 -11.89
C GLN A 430 5.59 30.69 -12.80
N GLN A 431 6.17 29.62 -12.26
CA GLN A 431 6.91 28.61 -13.03
C GLN A 431 5.96 27.89 -14.01
N ALA A 432 4.83 27.38 -13.51
CA ALA A 432 3.82 26.67 -14.29
C ALA A 432 3.27 27.50 -15.46
N LEU A 433 2.86 28.74 -15.20
CA LEU A 433 2.33 29.67 -16.21
C LEU A 433 3.42 30.09 -17.22
N LYS A 434 4.70 30.13 -16.82
CA LYS A 434 5.83 30.38 -17.75
C LYS A 434 6.08 29.19 -18.69
N MET A 435 5.77 27.96 -18.28
CA MET A 435 5.81 26.78 -19.14
C MET A 435 4.59 26.71 -20.06
N GLY A 436 3.38 26.84 -19.51
CA GLY A 436 2.13 26.83 -20.27
C GLY A 436 1.94 27.97 -21.27
N THR A 437 2.78 29.01 -21.24
CA THR A 437 2.81 30.12 -22.22
C THR A 437 3.90 30.01 -23.29
N ARG A 438 4.60 28.88 -23.39
CA ARG A 438 5.49 28.62 -24.52
C ARG A 438 4.69 28.44 -25.82
N PRO A 439 5.24 28.75 -27.01
CA PRO A 439 4.50 28.66 -28.27
C PRO A 439 3.99 27.25 -28.59
N ASP A 440 4.74 26.24 -28.18
CA ASP A 440 4.49 24.81 -28.36
C ASP A 440 3.66 24.18 -27.20
N ALA A 441 3.33 24.95 -26.17
CA ALA A 441 2.80 24.43 -24.91
C ALA A 441 1.48 23.64 -25.04
N ALA A 442 0.66 23.93 -26.05
CA ALA A 442 -0.57 23.19 -26.32
C ALA A 442 -0.30 21.75 -26.79
N GLU A 443 0.83 21.51 -27.47
CA GLU A 443 1.24 20.20 -27.97
C GLU A 443 2.15 19.48 -26.96
N THR A 444 3.10 20.19 -26.35
CA THR A 444 4.12 19.60 -25.46
C THR A 444 3.74 19.58 -23.97
N SER A 445 2.72 20.36 -23.58
CA SER A 445 2.31 20.51 -22.17
C SER A 445 0.81 20.85 -21.99
N PRO A 446 -0.13 20.11 -22.61
CA PRO A 446 -1.55 20.47 -22.67
C PRO A 446 -2.18 20.77 -21.30
N GLY A 447 -1.78 20.08 -20.22
CA GLY A 447 -2.26 20.38 -18.87
C GLY A 447 -1.83 21.76 -18.34
N LEU A 448 -0.60 22.19 -18.62
CA LEU A 448 -0.09 23.52 -18.26
C LEU A 448 -0.62 24.62 -19.20
N PHE A 449 -0.90 24.29 -20.46
CA PHE A 449 -1.61 25.19 -21.37
C PHE A 449 -3.04 25.47 -20.88
N LEU A 450 -3.78 24.43 -20.49
CA LEU A 450 -5.13 24.57 -19.91
C LEU A 450 -5.15 25.30 -18.56
N LEU A 451 -4.08 25.22 -17.75
CA LEU A 451 -3.91 26.09 -16.59
C LEU A 451 -3.89 27.57 -16.98
N VAL A 452 -3.19 27.92 -18.07
CA VAL A 452 -3.11 29.29 -18.57
C VAL A 452 -4.48 29.79 -19.02
N GLU A 453 -5.27 28.98 -19.74
CA GLU A 453 -6.65 29.34 -20.11
C GLU A 453 -7.49 29.66 -18.87
N ARG A 454 -7.48 28.78 -17.86
CA ARG A 454 -8.25 28.99 -16.61
C ARG A 454 -7.81 30.23 -15.83
N VAL A 455 -6.52 30.59 -15.87
CA VAL A 455 -6.02 31.82 -15.24
C VAL A 455 -6.38 33.06 -16.06
N VAL A 456 -6.51 32.95 -17.38
CA VAL A 456 -7.12 34.01 -18.20
C VAL A 456 -8.60 34.16 -17.82
N ASP A 457 -9.37 33.08 -17.80
CA ASP A 457 -10.79 33.10 -17.43
C ASP A 457 -11.02 33.78 -16.07
N TRP A 458 -10.28 33.35 -15.03
CA TRP A 458 -10.31 33.96 -13.69
C TRP A 458 -9.93 35.46 -13.71
N ALA A 459 -8.92 35.84 -14.47
CA ALA A 459 -8.43 37.21 -14.49
C ALA A 459 -9.40 38.19 -15.19
N VAL A 460 -10.22 37.71 -16.13
CA VAL A 460 -11.30 38.53 -16.71
C VAL A 460 -12.62 38.37 -15.92
N GLU A 461 -12.84 37.23 -15.25
CA GLU A 461 -14.01 36.93 -14.42
C GLU A 461 -13.63 36.31 -13.07
N PRO A 462 -13.39 37.11 -12.02
CA PRO A 462 -12.90 36.63 -10.73
C PRO A 462 -13.83 35.64 -9.99
N SER A 463 -15.10 35.54 -10.38
CA SER A 463 -16.06 34.52 -9.91
C SER A 463 -15.79 33.11 -10.47
N VAL A 464 -14.98 32.97 -11.53
CA VAL A 464 -14.56 31.68 -12.07
C VAL A 464 -13.22 31.30 -11.43
N ILE A 465 -13.29 30.73 -10.22
CA ILE A 465 -12.10 30.26 -9.51
C ILE A 465 -11.56 29.00 -10.22
N PRO A 466 -10.26 28.89 -10.54
CA PRO A 466 -9.71 27.70 -11.17
C PRO A 466 -9.70 26.51 -10.20
N HIS A 467 -10.47 25.47 -10.47
CA HIS A 467 -10.50 24.28 -9.61
C HIS A 467 -9.30 23.34 -9.89
N LEU A 468 -8.35 23.26 -8.95
CA LEU A 468 -7.09 22.51 -9.06
C LEU A 468 -6.80 21.67 -7.79
N PRO A 469 -7.54 20.57 -7.54
CA PRO A 469 -7.34 19.76 -6.35
C PRO A 469 -5.90 19.19 -6.28
N PRO A 470 -5.29 19.07 -5.08
CA PRO A 470 -5.88 19.26 -3.76
C PRO A 470 -5.81 20.72 -3.24
N LEU A 471 -5.40 21.69 -4.06
CA LEU A 471 -5.25 23.08 -3.60
C LEU A 471 -6.61 23.69 -3.23
N GLU A 472 -6.68 24.34 -2.07
CA GLU A 472 -7.85 25.12 -1.65
C GLU A 472 -8.06 26.33 -2.57
N GLU A 473 -9.31 26.57 -2.96
CA GLU A 473 -9.72 27.67 -3.83
C GLU A 473 -9.28 29.04 -3.29
N ALA A 474 -9.46 29.29 -1.99
CA ALA A 474 -9.03 30.53 -1.33
C ALA A 474 -7.50 30.73 -1.39
N GLY A 475 -6.72 29.65 -1.19
CA GLY A 475 -5.26 29.68 -1.31
C GLY A 475 -4.81 29.97 -2.74
N LEU A 476 -5.48 29.37 -3.73
CA LEU A 476 -5.20 29.60 -5.14
C LEU A 476 -5.53 31.04 -5.58
N VAL A 477 -6.69 31.57 -5.20
CA VAL A 477 -7.06 32.97 -5.48
C VAL A 477 -6.04 33.93 -4.85
N SER A 478 -5.67 33.72 -3.58
CA SER A 478 -4.65 34.55 -2.92
C SER A 478 -3.30 34.50 -3.63
N ALA A 479 -2.90 33.35 -4.18
CA ALA A 479 -1.66 33.21 -4.93
C ALA A 479 -1.73 33.90 -6.32
N LEU A 480 -2.88 33.83 -7.00
CA LEU A 480 -3.12 34.53 -8.27
C LEU A 480 -3.20 36.06 -8.09
N GLU A 481 -3.79 36.56 -7.00
CA GLU A 481 -3.73 37.98 -6.62
C GLU A 481 -2.30 38.43 -6.27
N ALA A 482 -1.53 37.61 -5.56
CA ALA A 482 -0.13 37.93 -5.29
C ALA A 482 0.69 38.02 -6.59
N LEU A 483 0.35 37.21 -7.61
CA LEU A 483 0.94 37.29 -8.95
C LEU A 483 0.46 38.49 -9.76
N SER A 484 -0.82 38.87 -9.69
CA SER A 484 -1.30 40.06 -10.42
C SER A 484 -0.61 41.33 -9.93
N ARG A 485 -0.33 41.43 -8.62
CA ARG A 485 0.44 42.53 -7.99
C ARG A 485 1.94 42.50 -8.33
N LYS A 486 2.55 41.31 -8.47
CA LYS A 486 3.99 41.15 -8.78
C LYS A 486 4.32 41.11 -10.28
N GLY A 487 3.31 40.88 -11.12
CA GLY A 487 3.42 40.74 -12.57
C GLY A 487 3.39 39.29 -13.06
N PHE A 488 2.43 38.99 -13.94
CA PHE A 488 2.37 37.72 -14.66
C PHE A 488 3.50 37.60 -15.72
N PRO A 489 3.88 36.37 -16.14
CA PRO A 489 4.82 36.16 -17.24
C PRO A 489 4.49 37.03 -18.47
N PRO A 490 5.48 37.61 -19.20
CA PRO A 490 5.21 38.59 -20.26
C PRO A 490 4.24 38.11 -21.35
N ALA A 491 4.30 36.82 -21.70
CA ALA A 491 3.39 36.18 -22.65
C ALA A 491 1.93 36.14 -22.11
N LEU A 492 1.73 35.72 -20.85
CA LEU A 492 0.42 35.79 -20.19
C LEU A 492 -0.06 37.24 -20.08
N SER A 493 0.80 38.16 -19.66
CA SER A 493 0.49 39.60 -19.60
C SER A 493 0.10 40.21 -20.96
N LYS A 494 0.51 39.61 -22.09
CA LYS A 494 0.03 39.99 -23.43
C LYS A 494 -1.36 39.41 -23.70
N ARG A 495 -1.61 38.14 -23.34
CA ARG A 495 -2.91 37.48 -23.47
C ARG A 495 -3.99 38.13 -22.59
N LEU A 496 -3.69 38.40 -21.32
CA LEU A 496 -4.58 39.12 -20.40
C LEU A 496 -4.96 40.51 -20.94
N ARG A 497 -3.99 41.29 -21.43
CA ARG A 497 -4.25 42.60 -22.07
C ARG A 497 -4.98 42.51 -23.42
N ALA A 498 -5.09 41.32 -24.02
CA ALA A 498 -5.92 41.08 -25.19
C ALA A 498 -7.34 40.66 -24.78
N ALA A 499 -7.48 39.83 -23.74
CA ALA A 499 -8.76 39.40 -23.19
C ALA A 499 -9.52 40.53 -22.48
N ASP A 500 -8.81 41.40 -21.75
CA ASP A 500 -9.34 42.66 -21.18
C ASP A 500 -9.76 43.68 -22.27
N LYS A 501 -9.21 43.54 -23.48
CA LYS A 501 -9.64 44.28 -24.68
C LYS A 501 -10.66 43.54 -25.53
N ALA A 502 -11.05 42.32 -25.17
CA ALA A 502 -12.10 41.57 -25.84
C ALA A 502 -13.46 42.12 -25.40
N VAL A 503 -13.82 43.26 -26.00
CA VAL A 503 -15.16 43.86 -25.96
C VAL A 503 -16.21 42.76 -26.26
N PRO A 504 -17.40 42.77 -25.60
CA PRO A 504 -18.49 41.85 -25.92
C PRO A 504 -18.75 41.79 -27.44
N PRO A 505 -19.17 40.63 -27.98
CA PRO A 505 -18.99 40.28 -29.38
C PRO A 505 -19.55 41.33 -30.33
N TYR A 506 -18.64 42.05 -30.99
CA TYR A 506 -18.97 42.77 -32.22
C TYR A 506 -19.45 41.74 -33.26
N GLY A 507 -20.60 42.02 -33.88
CA GLY A 507 -21.37 41.03 -34.63
C GLY A 507 -20.57 40.19 -35.64
N LEU A 508 -20.94 38.91 -35.74
CA LEU A 508 -20.39 37.94 -36.69
C LEU A 508 -20.49 38.50 -38.12
N LYS A 509 -19.33 38.79 -38.73
CA LYS A 509 -19.21 39.55 -39.98
C LYS A 509 -19.87 38.93 -41.23
N GLN A 510 -20.42 37.72 -41.14
CA GLN A 510 -20.91 36.95 -42.29
C GLN A 510 -22.35 36.43 -42.15
N LEU A 511 -23.01 36.62 -41.00
CA LEU A 511 -24.41 36.18 -40.82
C LEU A 511 -25.37 37.39 -40.84
N PRO A 512 -26.52 37.30 -41.55
CA PRO A 512 -27.50 38.37 -41.62
C PRO A 512 -28.38 38.44 -40.36
N ALA A 513 -27.75 38.58 -39.19
CA ALA A 513 -28.43 38.80 -37.92
C ALA A 513 -28.81 40.29 -37.78
N TRP A 514 -30.10 40.59 -37.75
CA TRP A 514 -30.61 41.95 -37.60
C TRP A 514 -30.78 42.28 -36.11
N ALA A 515 -30.14 43.36 -35.66
CA ALA A 515 -30.25 43.81 -34.27
C ALA A 515 -31.47 44.72 -34.10
N PHE A 516 -32.36 44.40 -33.16
CA PHE A 516 -33.57 45.18 -32.92
C PHE A 516 -33.41 46.16 -31.77
N ALA A 517 -34.14 47.27 -31.85
CA ALA A 517 -34.35 48.17 -30.71
C ALA A 517 -35.85 48.23 -30.40
N PRO A 518 -36.29 47.85 -29.19
CA PRO A 518 -37.63 48.21 -28.72
C PRO A 518 -37.69 49.73 -28.59
N VAL A 519 -38.72 50.34 -29.17
CA VAL A 519 -38.88 51.81 -29.17
C VAL A 519 -40.20 52.15 -28.51
N GLN A 520 -40.22 53.22 -27.70
CA GLN A 520 -41.48 53.74 -27.18
C GLN A 520 -42.42 53.99 -28.35
N ALA A 521 -43.60 53.39 -28.29
CA ALA A 521 -44.54 53.52 -29.37
C ALA A 521 -44.95 54.99 -29.55
N VAL A 522 -44.51 55.57 -30.66
CA VAL A 522 -44.96 56.90 -31.11
C VAL A 522 -46.47 56.82 -31.37
N LYS A 523 -47.15 57.97 -31.40
CA LYS A 523 -48.61 58.10 -31.23
C LYS A 523 -49.49 58.12 -32.52
N PRO A 524 -49.49 57.15 -33.46
CA PRO A 524 -50.68 56.90 -34.27
C PRO A 524 -51.60 55.93 -33.51
N THR A 525 -52.74 56.43 -33.03
CA THR A 525 -53.86 55.55 -32.67
C THR A 525 -54.55 55.10 -33.96
N LEU A 526 -54.56 53.80 -34.23
CA LEU A 526 -55.31 53.24 -35.36
C LEU A 526 -56.80 53.14 -34.97
N LYS A 527 -57.72 53.25 -35.93
CA LYS A 527 -59.11 52.81 -35.69
C LYS A 527 -59.26 51.35 -36.10
N CYS A 528 -59.86 50.53 -35.25
CA CYS A 528 -60.26 49.17 -35.61
C CYS A 528 -61.17 49.23 -36.85
N PRO A 529 -60.95 48.42 -37.89
CA PRO A 529 -61.79 48.44 -39.09
C PRO A 529 -63.23 47.99 -38.81
N GLU A 530 -63.44 47.12 -37.82
CA GLU A 530 -64.73 46.57 -37.41
C GLU A 530 -65.49 47.54 -36.49
N CYS A 531 -65.09 47.64 -35.21
CA CYS A 531 -65.82 48.41 -34.19
C CYS A 531 -65.47 49.91 -34.15
N ARG A 532 -64.50 50.37 -34.95
CA ARG A 532 -64.02 51.77 -35.02
C ARG A 532 -63.41 52.33 -33.73
N ALA A 533 -63.20 51.48 -32.71
CA ALA A 533 -62.49 51.84 -31.47
C ALA A 533 -61.05 52.29 -31.74
N SER A 534 -60.52 53.13 -30.85
CA SER A 534 -59.17 53.69 -30.95
C SER A 534 -58.14 52.74 -30.32
N MET A 535 -57.35 52.08 -31.15
CA MET A 535 -56.34 51.12 -30.73
C MET A 535 -54.99 51.80 -30.51
N LYS A 536 -54.28 51.37 -29.46
CA LYS A 536 -52.88 51.72 -29.22
C LYS A 536 -52.00 50.53 -29.63
N PRO A 537 -50.77 50.78 -30.11
CA PRO A 537 -49.82 49.71 -30.36
C PRO A 537 -49.40 49.05 -29.05
N LYS A 538 -49.49 47.72 -28.99
CA LYS A 538 -49.00 46.88 -27.87
C LYS A 538 -47.48 46.74 -27.93
N ALA A 539 -46.91 46.66 -29.13
CA ALA A 539 -45.48 46.57 -29.37
C ALA A 539 -45.03 47.46 -30.54
N ALA A 540 -43.79 47.96 -30.47
CA ALA A 540 -43.14 48.71 -31.54
C ALA A 540 -41.64 48.37 -31.64
N LEU A 541 -41.20 47.99 -32.84
CA LEU A 541 -39.87 47.46 -33.14
C LEU A 541 -39.20 48.34 -34.20
N ASN A 542 -38.00 48.84 -33.92
CA ASN A 542 -37.18 49.45 -34.96
C ASN A 542 -36.21 48.43 -35.56
N VAL A 543 -36.30 48.29 -36.89
CA VAL A 543 -35.43 47.46 -37.72
C VAL A 543 -34.47 48.38 -38.49
N PRO A 544 -33.16 48.40 -38.18
CA PRO A 544 -32.18 49.21 -38.90
C PRO A 544 -31.88 48.60 -40.27
N LEU A 545 -31.93 49.39 -41.36
CA LEU A 545 -31.58 48.90 -42.69
C LEU A 545 -30.06 48.88 -42.89
N LEU A 546 -29.55 47.87 -43.61
CA LEU A 546 -28.13 47.46 -43.67
C LEU A 546 -27.08 48.51 -44.10
N THR A 547 -27.46 49.75 -44.44
CA THR A 547 -26.48 50.84 -44.62
C THR A 547 -26.94 52.15 -43.97
N PRO A 548 -26.02 53.01 -43.49
CA PRO A 548 -26.36 54.27 -42.82
C PRO A 548 -27.22 55.24 -43.64
N LYS A 549 -27.27 55.07 -44.98
CA LYS A 549 -28.05 55.92 -45.88
C LYS A 549 -29.51 55.48 -46.05
N LEU A 550 -29.89 54.28 -45.57
CA LEU A 550 -31.20 53.68 -45.83
C LEU A 550 -32.21 53.87 -44.69
N GLY A 551 -31.77 54.31 -43.50
CA GLY A 551 -32.63 54.58 -42.35
C GLY A 551 -33.07 53.31 -41.60
N SER A 552 -34.23 53.39 -40.94
CA SER A 552 -34.86 52.26 -40.25
C SER A 552 -36.33 52.12 -40.65
N ARG A 553 -36.93 50.95 -40.44
CA ARG A 553 -38.38 50.75 -40.47
C ARG A 553 -38.89 50.50 -39.05
N THR A 554 -40.06 51.05 -38.73
CA THR A 554 -40.76 50.72 -37.49
C THR A 554 -41.89 49.75 -37.81
N ILE A 555 -41.87 48.57 -37.19
CA ILE A 555 -43.02 47.66 -37.15
C ILE A 555 -43.82 48.00 -35.89
N GLN A 556 -45.13 48.16 -36.02
CA GLN A 556 -46.02 48.36 -34.87
C GLN A 556 -47.13 47.31 -34.90
N ILE A 557 -47.38 46.68 -33.76
CA ILE A 557 -48.38 45.62 -33.57
C ILE A 557 -49.48 46.15 -32.65
N TYR A 558 -50.72 46.05 -33.09
CA TYR A 558 -51.93 46.55 -32.42
C TYR A 558 -52.90 45.40 -32.19
N GLU A 559 -53.70 45.51 -31.13
CA GLU A 559 -54.83 44.63 -30.84
C GLU A 559 -56.06 45.51 -30.55
N CYS A 560 -57.23 45.10 -31.03
CA CYS A 560 -58.48 45.74 -30.64
C CYS A 560 -58.98 45.20 -29.30
N GLU A 561 -58.65 45.88 -28.19
CA GLU A 561 -59.09 45.46 -26.84
C GLU A 561 -60.61 45.36 -26.66
N ALA A 562 -61.41 46.01 -27.54
CA ALA A 562 -62.87 45.89 -27.54
C ALA A 562 -63.36 44.62 -28.24
N CYS A 563 -62.83 44.28 -29.42
CA CYS A 563 -63.20 43.03 -30.12
C CYS A 563 -62.60 41.80 -29.42
N ALA A 564 -61.32 41.87 -29.03
CA ALA A 564 -60.61 40.75 -28.41
C ALA A 564 -61.17 40.33 -27.04
N ALA A 565 -61.87 41.24 -26.35
CA ALA A 565 -62.56 40.95 -25.09
C ALA A 565 -63.89 40.19 -25.29
N GLU A 566 -64.50 40.30 -26.47
CA GLU A 566 -65.71 39.56 -26.84
C GLU A 566 -65.33 38.21 -27.50
N GLU A 567 -64.36 38.21 -28.42
CA GLU A 567 -63.81 36.99 -29.05
C GLU A 567 -62.31 37.15 -29.33
N PRO A 568 -61.40 36.47 -28.59
CA PRO A 568 -59.95 36.62 -28.76
C PRO A 568 -59.44 35.84 -29.98
N THR A 569 -59.65 36.41 -31.19
CA THR A 569 -59.16 35.86 -32.47
C THR A 569 -58.03 36.69 -33.07
N VAL A 570 -57.15 36.04 -33.85
CA VAL A 570 -55.96 36.69 -34.43
C VAL A 570 -56.31 37.68 -35.55
N GLU A 571 -57.54 37.66 -36.07
CA GLU A 571 -58.05 38.62 -37.06
C GLU A 571 -58.06 40.06 -36.51
N HIS A 572 -58.18 40.23 -35.18
CA HIS A 572 -58.15 41.54 -34.51
C HIS A 572 -56.73 42.07 -34.22
N VAL A 573 -55.68 41.40 -34.71
CA VAL A 573 -54.29 41.86 -34.64
C VAL A 573 -53.91 42.61 -35.92
N HIS A 574 -53.56 43.88 -35.79
CA HIS A 574 -53.15 44.70 -36.93
C HIS A 574 -51.67 45.05 -36.85
N ILE A 575 -50.96 44.89 -37.98
CA ILE A 575 -49.52 45.16 -38.07
C ILE A 575 -49.29 46.23 -39.14
N THR A 576 -48.57 47.29 -38.77
CA THR A 576 -48.27 48.41 -39.66
C THR A 576 -46.78 48.64 -39.79
N LEU A 577 -46.33 48.98 -41.00
CA LEU A 577 -44.94 49.33 -41.30
C LEU A 577 -44.82 50.84 -41.58
N GLY A 578 -44.10 51.55 -40.71
CA GLY A 578 -43.81 52.98 -40.85
C GLY A 578 -42.34 53.27 -41.19
N PRO A 579 -42.03 54.45 -41.77
CA PRO A 579 -40.66 54.95 -41.84
C PRO A 579 -40.16 55.26 -40.42
N GLY A 580 -39.04 54.66 -40.03
CA GLY A 580 -38.41 54.92 -38.74
C GLY A 580 -37.67 56.27 -38.73
N GLY A 581 -37.59 56.90 -37.56
CA GLY A 581 -36.96 58.22 -37.42
C GLY A 581 -35.46 58.20 -37.73
N GLN A 582 -34.94 59.32 -38.25
CA GLN A 582 -33.50 59.55 -38.43
C GLN A 582 -32.82 59.89 -37.08
N GLY A 583 -32.75 58.91 -36.19
CA GLY A 583 -31.95 58.99 -34.98
C GLY A 583 -30.49 58.57 -35.23
N LYS A 584 -29.55 59.07 -34.42
CA LYS A 584 -28.24 58.40 -34.26
C LYS A 584 -28.48 56.92 -33.92
N PRO A 585 -27.64 55.98 -34.38
CA PRO A 585 -27.78 54.58 -34.03
C PRO A 585 -27.64 54.41 -32.51
N SER A 586 -28.77 54.31 -31.83
CA SER A 586 -28.83 53.87 -30.43
C SER A 586 -28.34 52.44 -30.38
N THR A 587 -27.37 52.16 -29.51
CA THR A 587 -26.80 50.82 -29.31
C THR A 587 -27.95 49.81 -29.12
N PRO A 588 -28.13 48.83 -30.04
CA PRO A 588 -29.27 47.94 -29.98
C PRO A 588 -29.31 47.15 -28.67
N LYS A 589 -30.51 46.94 -28.12
CA LYS A 589 -30.75 46.10 -26.94
C LYS A 589 -31.89 45.11 -27.21
N ALA A 590 -31.69 44.23 -28.20
CA ALA A 590 -32.31 42.90 -28.29
C ALA A 590 -31.68 42.09 -29.45
N PHE A 591 -31.40 40.82 -29.17
CA PHE A 591 -31.25 39.74 -30.16
C PHE A 591 -32.25 38.63 -29.77
N GLU A 592 -32.63 37.80 -30.73
CA GLU A 592 -33.29 36.51 -30.49
C GLU A 592 -32.43 35.37 -31.09
N ASP A 593 -32.77 34.13 -30.72
CA ASP A 593 -31.89 32.96 -30.80
C ASP A 593 -31.38 32.60 -32.20
N ALA A 594 -30.15 32.09 -32.21
CA ALA A 594 -29.63 31.35 -33.35
C ALA A 594 -30.36 29.99 -33.48
N PRO A 595 -30.81 29.59 -34.67
CA PRO A 595 -31.31 28.24 -34.88
C PRO A 595 -30.11 27.28 -34.80
N ASP A 596 -30.21 26.33 -33.88
CA ASP A 596 -29.22 25.30 -33.57
C ASP A 596 -27.89 25.82 -32.95
N ALA A 597 -27.75 25.59 -31.64
CA ALA A 597 -26.53 25.89 -30.88
C ALA A 597 -25.33 25.02 -31.32
N GLU A 598 -25.54 23.82 -31.87
CA GLU A 598 -24.45 22.99 -32.41
C GLU A 598 -23.94 23.52 -33.75
N ALA A 599 -24.81 24.13 -34.56
CA ALA A 599 -24.40 24.82 -35.79
C ALA A 599 -23.59 26.09 -35.44
N ALA A 600 -24.08 26.91 -34.51
CA ALA A 600 -23.37 28.10 -34.05
C ALA A 600 -21.99 27.78 -33.44
N ALA A 601 -21.87 26.67 -32.71
CA ALA A 601 -20.60 26.23 -32.11
C ALA A 601 -19.48 25.93 -33.12
N ARG A 602 -19.81 25.65 -34.40
CA ARG A 602 -18.84 25.34 -35.46
C ARG A 602 -18.23 26.57 -36.15
N GLU A 603 -18.82 27.76 -35.96
CA GLU A 603 -18.36 29.02 -36.57
C GLU A 603 -17.92 30.08 -35.54
N LEU A 604 -17.67 29.68 -34.29
CA LEU A 604 -17.20 30.59 -33.25
C LEU A 604 -15.75 31.06 -33.53
N PRO A 605 -15.45 32.37 -33.45
CA PRO A 605 -14.09 32.87 -33.57
C PRO A 605 -13.22 32.42 -32.39
N GLU A 606 -11.92 32.27 -32.64
CA GLU A 606 -10.92 31.92 -31.63
C GLU A 606 -11.00 32.88 -30.43
N GLY A 607 -11.27 32.32 -29.23
CA GLY A 607 -11.46 33.10 -27.99
C GLY A 607 -12.91 33.46 -27.62
N PHE A 608 -13.93 32.91 -28.29
CA PHE A 608 -15.32 33.09 -27.85
C PHE A 608 -15.64 32.30 -26.58
N VAL A 609 -16.04 32.99 -25.49
CA VAL A 609 -16.35 32.38 -24.19
C VAL A 609 -17.87 32.21 -24.03
N TRP A 610 -18.37 30.99 -24.28
CA TRP A 610 -19.80 30.66 -24.26
C TRP A 610 -20.52 31.10 -22.98
N ARG A 611 -19.94 30.81 -21.81
CA ARG A 611 -20.54 31.14 -20.50
C ARG A 611 -20.77 32.64 -20.30
N ARG A 612 -19.90 33.50 -20.83
CA ARG A 612 -20.03 34.97 -20.72
C ARG A 612 -21.18 35.51 -21.55
N TYR A 613 -21.43 34.89 -22.70
CA TYR A 613 -22.61 35.16 -23.50
C TYR A 613 -23.88 34.76 -22.73
N THR A 614 -23.91 33.58 -22.10
CA THR A 614 -25.05 33.13 -21.26
C THR A 614 -25.28 34.02 -20.03
N GLN A 615 -24.21 34.37 -19.29
CA GLN A 615 -24.27 35.25 -18.12
C GLN A 615 -24.77 36.65 -18.51
N TRP A 616 -24.28 37.20 -19.62
CA TRP A 616 -24.76 38.48 -20.16
C TRP A 616 -26.24 38.43 -20.59
N LEU A 617 -26.70 37.30 -21.15
CA LEU A 617 -28.12 37.08 -21.45
C LEU A 617 -28.95 37.04 -20.15
N GLU A 618 -28.48 36.39 -19.09
CA GLU A 618 -29.18 36.36 -17.80
C GLU A 618 -29.23 37.75 -17.13
N ASP A 619 -28.08 38.41 -16.98
CA ASP A 619 -27.96 39.73 -16.34
C ASP A 619 -28.73 40.85 -17.09
N ALA A 620 -28.88 40.72 -18.41
CA ALA A 620 -29.69 41.63 -19.22
C ALA A 620 -31.20 41.30 -19.24
N GLY A 621 -31.63 40.21 -18.56
CA GLY A 621 -33.01 39.74 -18.56
C GLY A 621 -33.46 39.24 -19.95
N LEU A 622 -32.58 38.52 -20.64
CA LEU A 622 -32.73 37.96 -21.99
C LEU A 622 -32.75 36.42 -22.02
N SER A 623 -32.42 35.74 -20.91
CA SER A 623 -32.45 34.26 -20.80
C SER A 623 -33.86 33.65 -20.75
N ARG A 624 -34.90 34.46 -20.85
CA ARG A 624 -36.30 34.04 -21.00
C ARG A 624 -36.82 34.54 -22.35
N THR A 625 -37.37 33.62 -23.15
CA THR A 625 -37.95 33.85 -24.47
C THR A 625 -38.79 35.14 -24.51
N ARG A 626 -38.45 36.05 -25.42
CA ARG A 626 -39.12 37.35 -25.59
C ARG A 626 -39.96 37.37 -26.87
N GLY A 627 -40.97 36.51 -26.94
CA GLY A 627 -41.65 36.07 -28.17
C GLY A 627 -41.98 37.12 -29.24
N ILE A 628 -40.97 37.57 -29.99
CA ILE A 628 -41.06 38.25 -31.28
C ILE A 628 -39.79 37.94 -32.09
N GLN A 629 -39.93 37.06 -33.09
CA GLN A 629 -38.88 36.61 -33.98
C GLN A 629 -38.99 37.25 -35.37
N LEU A 630 -37.84 37.56 -35.99
CA LEU A 630 -37.77 38.08 -37.37
C LEU A 630 -36.70 37.34 -38.17
N GLY A 631 -37.12 36.45 -39.07
CA GLY A 631 -36.23 35.66 -39.92
C GLY A 631 -36.67 34.21 -40.08
N GLY A 632 -35.97 33.49 -40.97
CA GLY A 632 -36.21 32.08 -41.27
C GLY A 632 -37.17 31.83 -42.45
N TYR A 633 -36.76 30.94 -43.35
CA TYR A 633 -37.70 30.12 -44.12
C TYR A 633 -38.01 28.86 -43.29
N PRO A 634 -39.24 28.31 -43.35
CA PRO A 634 -39.58 27.07 -42.69
C PRO A 634 -38.95 25.88 -43.44
N HIS A 635 -37.68 25.60 -43.13
CA HIS A 635 -37.00 24.36 -43.49
C HIS A 635 -36.81 23.47 -42.24
N GLY A 636 -37.93 23.26 -41.55
CA GLY A 636 -38.14 22.11 -40.67
C GLY A 636 -39.06 21.09 -41.35
N VAL A 637 -39.17 19.90 -40.79
CA VAL A 637 -39.86 18.73 -41.40
C VAL A 637 -41.40 18.89 -41.52
N TYR A 638 -41.96 20.01 -41.04
CA TYR A 638 -43.35 20.39 -41.22
C TYR A 638 -43.52 21.36 -42.39
N SER A 639 -43.31 20.85 -43.60
CA SER A 639 -43.59 21.59 -44.85
C SER A 639 -44.96 21.21 -45.42
N GLU A 640 -45.98 22.05 -45.27
CA GLU A 640 -47.15 22.04 -46.18
C GLU A 640 -48.03 23.31 -46.17
N GLU A 641 -47.53 24.45 -45.65
CA GLU A 641 -48.31 25.67 -45.52
C GLU A 641 -48.25 26.63 -46.71
N PRO A 642 -49.34 27.39 -46.99
CA PRO A 642 -49.40 28.30 -48.13
C PRO A 642 -48.43 29.48 -47.95
N LEU A 643 -47.56 29.67 -48.96
CA LEU A 643 -46.65 30.82 -49.04
C LEU A 643 -47.39 32.14 -48.85
N ILE A 644 -47.26 32.73 -47.66
CA ILE A 644 -47.88 33.99 -47.25
C ILE A 644 -47.44 35.11 -48.23
N ARG A 645 -48.38 35.59 -49.06
CA ARG A 645 -48.07 36.53 -50.15
C ARG A 645 -48.13 37.99 -49.68
N LEU A 646 -47.07 38.74 -49.99
CA LEU A 646 -47.04 40.19 -49.80
C LEU A 646 -47.75 40.96 -50.92
N SER A 647 -48.36 42.10 -50.57
CA SER A 647 -48.94 43.09 -51.52
C SER A 647 -47.89 43.75 -52.44
N CYS A 648 -46.61 43.66 -52.07
CA CYS A 648 -45.46 44.00 -52.90
C CYS A 648 -44.71 42.72 -53.31
N ARG A 649 -44.28 42.64 -54.58
CA ARG A 649 -43.54 41.49 -55.14
C ARG A 649 -42.09 41.35 -54.64
N HIS A 650 -41.79 41.81 -53.44
CA HIS A 650 -40.48 41.70 -52.81
C HIS A 650 -40.40 40.41 -51.98
N THR A 651 -39.18 39.94 -51.71
CA THR A 651 -38.94 38.81 -50.81
C THR A 651 -39.53 39.10 -49.43
N PRO A 652 -40.44 38.24 -48.92
CA PRO A 652 -40.96 38.37 -47.56
C PRO A 652 -39.88 38.05 -46.53
N MET A 653 -39.96 38.73 -45.39
CA MET A 653 -39.32 38.28 -44.15
C MET A 653 -40.42 37.87 -43.18
N LEU A 654 -40.27 36.72 -42.52
CA LEU A 654 -41.25 36.23 -41.57
C LEU A 654 -41.07 36.94 -40.22
N LEU A 655 -42.17 37.44 -39.67
CA LEU A 655 -42.33 37.95 -38.32
C LEU A 655 -43.18 36.95 -37.55
N GLN A 656 -42.63 36.32 -36.52
CA GLN A 656 -43.38 35.49 -35.57
C GLN A 656 -43.49 36.22 -34.23
N PHE A 657 -44.55 36.01 -33.45
CA PHE A 657 -44.65 36.51 -32.07
C PHE A 657 -45.61 35.70 -31.22
N GLU A 658 -45.45 35.79 -29.90
CA GLU A 658 -46.33 35.19 -28.90
C GLU A 658 -47.17 36.30 -28.25
N PRO A 659 -48.50 36.37 -28.50
CA PRO A 659 -49.34 37.49 -28.04
C PRO A 659 -49.35 37.70 -26.53
N SER A 660 -49.32 36.62 -25.75
CA SER A 660 -49.31 36.67 -24.28
C SER A 660 -48.05 37.35 -23.74
N ALA A 661 -46.89 37.17 -24.39
CA ALA A 661 -45.66 37.88 -24.08
C ALA A 661 -45.73 39.39 -24.37
N LEU A 662 -46.74 39.83 -25.15
CA LEU A 662 -46.99 41.23 -25.50
C LEU A 662 -48.18 41.86 -24.75
N GLY A 663 -48.77 41.15 -23.77
CA GLY A 663 -49.95 41.63 -23.04
C GLY A 663 -51.20 41.79 -23.93
N MET A 664 -51.33 40.92 -24.93
CA MET A 664 -52.54 40.72 -25.72
C MET A 664 -53.48 39.74 -25.02
N GLN A 665 -54.76 39.79 -25.34
CA GLN A 665 -55.82 38.95 -24.77
C GLN A 665 -55.95 37.58 -25.45
N LEU A 666 -55.23 37.40 -26.56
CA LEU A 666 -55.13 36.13 -27.29
C LEU A 666 -54.57 34.98 -26.43
N PRO A 667 -54.97 33.71 -26.72
CA PRO A 667 -54.38 32.54 -26.06
C PRO A 667 -52.87 32.40 -26.38
N ASN A 668 -52.19 31.47 -25.69
CA ASN A 668 -50.77 31.14 -25.92
C ASN A 668 -50.54 30.41 -27.27
N ILE A 669 -50.81 31.11 -28.38
CA ILE A 669 -50.68 30.66 -29.77
C ILE A 669 -49.52 31.43 -30.40
N ARG A 670 -48.72 30.80 -31.26
CA ARG A 670 -47.71 31.54 -32.04
C ARG A 670 -48.33 32.12 -33.30
N VAL A 671 -48.17 33.42 -33.49
CA VAL A 671 -48.70 34.15 -34.65
C VAL A 671 -47.56 34.43 -35.62
N ALA A 672 -47.73 34.06 -36.89
CA ALA A 672 -46.76 34.37 -37.95
C ALA A 672 -47.36 35.22 -39.07
N THR A 673 -46.59 36.20 -39.57
CA THR A 673 -46.97 37.04 -40.72
C THR A 673 -45.75 37.39 -41.58
N ALA A 674 -45.97 37.69 -42.86
CA ALA A 674 -44.92 38.17 -43.75
C ALA A 674 -44.85 39.71 -43.74
N VAL A 675 -43.63 40.26 -43.60
CA VAL A 675 -43.35 41.69 -43.69
C VAL A 675 -42.30 42.03 -44.76
N CYS A 676 -42.47 43.17 -45.43
CA CYS A 676 -41.54 43.70 -46.42
C CYS A 676 -40.58 44.69 -45.79
N LEU A 677 -39.33 44.27 -45.63
CA LEU A 677 -38.25 45.14 -45.14
C LEU A 677 -37.38 45.73 -46.27
N SER A 678 -37.69 45.45 -47.54
CA SER A 678 -36.96 45.99 -48.70
C SER A 678 -36.88 47.53 -48.66
N PRO A 679 -35.68 48.13 -48.77
CA PRO A 679 -35.52 49.57 -48.78
C PRO A 679 -36.34 50.25 -49.88
N GLY A 680 -36.92 51.43 -49.60
CA GLY A 680 -37.68 52.21 -50.56
C GLY A 680 -39.09 51.69 -50.93
N CYS A 681 -39.50 50.48 -50.52
CA CYS A 681 -40.85 49.98 -50.79
C CYS A 681 -41.92 50.81 -50.05
N LYS A 682 -42.80 51.49 -50.82
CA LYS A 682 -43.89 52.35 -50.31
C LYS A 682 -45.24 51.65 -50.10
N ARG A 683 -45.38 50.37 -50.46
CA ARG A 683 -46.62 49.61 -50.23
C ARG A 683 -46.69 49.15 -48.77
N SER A 684 -47.90 48.96 -48.26
CA SER A 684 -48.18 48.24 -47.00
C SER A 684 -47.82 46.76 -47.17
N GLY A 685 -46.51 46.48 -47.15
CA GLY A 685 -45.96 45.15 -47.31
C GLY A 685 -46.11 44.33 -46.03
N VAL A 686 -47.34 44.12 -45.59
CA VAL A 686 -47.75 43.12 -44.60
C VAL A 686 -48.74 42.21 -45.33
N ALA A 687 -48.72 40.91 -45.06
CA ALA A 687 -49.72 40.01 -45.62
C ALA A 687 -51.05 40.12 -44.87
N GLU A 688 -52.16 39.97 -45.60
CA GLU A 688 -53.50 40.32 -45.11
C GLU A 688 -54.06 39.34 -44.06
N GLN A 689 -53.44 38.18 -43.87
CA GLN A 689 -53.84 37.18 -42.87
C GLN A 689 -52.63 36.68 -42.07
N PRO A 690 -52.69 36.70 -40.72
CA PRO A 690 -51.75 35.98 -39.86
C PRO A 690 -52.05 34.47 -39.85
N VAL A 691 -51.01 33.64 -39.71
CA VAL A 691 -51.13 32.19 -39.56
C VAL A 691 -50.95 31.80 -38.09
N THR A 692 -51.77 30.85 -37.63
CA THR A 692 -51.78 30.28 -36.27
C THR A 692 -51.19 28.87 -36.25
N TYR A 693 -50.32 28.61 -35.28
CA TYR A 693 -49.78 27.27 -34.96
C TYR A 693 -50.27 26.76 -33.60
#